data_AF-A0A976IGP1-F1
#
_entry.id   AF-A0A976IGP1-F1
#
_cell.length_a   1.000
_cell.length_b   1.000
_cell.length_c   1.000
_cell.angle_alpha   90.00
_cell.angle_beta   90.00
_cell.angle_gamma   90.00
#
_symmetry.space_group_name_H-M   'P 1'
#
loop_
_entity.id
_entity.type
_entity.pdbx_description
1 polymer ?
#
loop_
_entity_poly.entity_id
_entity_poly.type
_entity_poly.pdbx_seq_one_letter_code
_entity_poly.pdbx_strand_id
1 'polypeptide(L)'
;MSSVTEQLIACADASAIISTLKSFLTESADIQDRQASINEIMTFLMASKERKVLIRTLISDYSETNVEHDVQLELLETLLRSMMQESIKNNHTNLEILLSFFQLAVARLSAIGSGNRWIKWGECVLTVVYQNAKFLQNLIHISDKVEKNQWIAFVIRLATLLLQLRHTLDGHDDANPEFKTLTFVWKNLAKLATTAGPILSQMYIAENDTDNLNNHDEDQASSRHFHVQQAMAAAATSVERSVRQLLDMMDTPNTTECVLLDKFQFLKLYWRAFQRLFIVFGNFVKDELKNCVLLCVNVTASFVYFQWHGHFPSPAKQELRELVDQTLAFCEKLADKQVVNAHLQNKIHTFLWYSSEDMKCAVSQRQGSLDSTRNDVENAIQWGHLLVLTTFAGASVPNSFHSNATNPVKTNDLIRSVEISHLFARYRDCALLDNIASSNEVVQVFTDLILQYFEHFEQIKDLQLVLWQQTMYPDWMQRTVCWEVWRELLCFCWKEALAASMLQLVLDIISCDENDSIIVLASGVEDELFQLLCYVYRDLPVVLKDMCIHQVTRIINVISTEGPSHPFSLCVASQLQLLEHLVAVEFLKNYNGLLKEEWIAQYLPLCLECCGTVLELLSTETLTFSTPWENWLGIARVLDVSLLVLRGVFDNTELGHENAMELSNIIVHLSIEAIAQLAKHSKQMTQSHAIVNNVQVDRTVSSKRLNHNLQLERASVRSFTRAIETALYFLSKLGSILKTNTNHQCVRVLQDLLLIVDSARNLQHVGRGSELLIIVARFVESALFDMQIARNDMPVVWQLLRLLFQKLFTAAGKTESSLLLSVCLDALYEVVAHSNIVEHSEARLCDVVPKELKLLFATRVSMRKRSPEDFATALKRAIRSMPKTTFQTEQRSFHDTLRKQFPDDTTELYSDRGRSSQIDTVTTTKRLNENQCNSLSAKRQKLIHVATLCQEIQSFLSTLHEENAANVLLSDKELDDATTMLRSLLAKKHGTVNK
;
A
#
# COMPACT_ATOMS: atom_id res chain seq x y z
N MET A 1 -72.83 30.76 -19.10
CA MET A 1 -71.68 31.61 -18.70
C MET A 1 -70.92 31.93 -19.97
N SER A 2 -70.39 33.15 -20.14
CA SER A 2 -69.32 33.38 -21.12
C SER A 2 -68.07 32.63 -20.67
N SER A 3 -67.21 32.22 -21.60
CA SER A 3 -65.95 31.57 -21.20
C SER A 3 -65.02 32.58 -20.51
N VAL A 4 -64.11 32.10 -19.67
CA VAL A 4 -63.14 32.98 -18.99
C VAL A 4 -62.28 33.71 -20.03
N THR A 5 -62.00 33.00 -21.14
CA THR A 5 -61.28 33.53 -22.30
C THR A 5 -62.01 34.69 -23.01
N GLU A 6 -63.33 34.71 -23.11
CA GLU A 6 -64.08 35.83 -23.73
C GLU A 6 -63.94 37.13 -22.93
N GLN A 7 -64.01 37.04 -21.60
CA GLN A 7 -63.88 38.22 -20.72
C GLN A 7 -62.45 38.76 -20.70
N LEU A 8 -61.45 37.88 -20.70
CA LEU A 8 -60.04 38.27 -20.80
C LEU A 8 -59.67 38.84 -22.20
N ILE A 9 -60.40 38.47 -23.25
CA ILE A 9 -60.27 39.09 -24.60
C ILE A 9 -60.90 40.49 -24.64
N ALA A 10 -61.94 40.75 -23.86
CA ALA A 10 -62.65 42.05 -23.83
C ALA A 10 -61.91 43.16 -23.04
N CYS A 11 -60.83 42.83 -22.33
CA CYS A 11 -60.05 43.77 -21.53
C CYS A 11 -59.17 44.68 -22.42
N ALA A 12 -59.20 46.00 -22.18
CA ALA A 12 -58.58 47.00 -23.05
C ALA A 12 -57.04 47.14 -22.88
N ASP A 13 -56.49 46.78 -21.73
CA ASP A 13 -55.05 46.89 -21.43
C ASP A 13 -54.54 45.78 -20.50
N ALA A 14 -53.21 45.71 -20.36
CA ALA A 14 -52.52 44.71 -19.54
C ALA A 14 -52.93 44.74 -18.06
N SER A 15 -53.16 45.93 -17.49
CA SER A 15 -53.62 46.12 -16.12
C SER A 15 -55.03 45.57 -15.90
N ALA A 16 -55.95 45.82 -16.85
CA ALA A 16 -57.31 45.28 -16.83
C ALA A 16 -57.33 43.75 -16.99
N ILE A 17 -56.46 43.18 -17.83
CA ILE A 17 -56.30 41.72 -17.94
C ILE A 17 -55.81 41.14 -16.61
N ILE A 18 -54.84 41.78 -15.93
CA ILE A 18 -54.28 41.28 -14.67
C ILE A 18 -55.26 41.43 -13.49
N SER A 19 -56.02 42.52 -13.40
CA SER A 19 -57.05 42.66 -12.35
C SER A 19 -58.19 41.66 -12.54
N THR A 20 -58.62 41.43 -13.78
CA THR A 20 -59.65 40.44 -14.12
C THR A 20 -59.15 39.00 -13.90
N LEU A 21 -57.85 38.72 -14.15
CA LEU A 21 -57.23 37.46 -13.75
C LEU A 21 -57.26 37.24 -12.24
N LYS A 22 -57.01 38.28 -11.42
CA LYS A 22 -57.07 38.17 -9.96
C LYS A 22 -58.50 37.98 -9.44
N SER A 23 -59.52 38.60 -10.04
CA SER A 23 -60.92 38.30 -9.71
C SER A 23 -61.32 36.87 -10.10
N PHE A 24 -60.87 36.36 -11.25
CA PHE A 24 -61.10 34.95 -11.60
C PHE A 24 -60.34 33.96 -10.71
N LEU A 25 -59.13 34.29 -10.24
CA LEU A 25 -58.35 33.45 -9.31
C LEU A 25 -58.94 33.44 -7.88
N THR A 26 -59.60 34.51 -7.46
CA THR A 26 -60.39 34.52 -6.21
C THR A 26 -61.67 33.69 -6.36
N GLU A 27 -62.46 33.90 -7.42
CA GLU A 27 -63.70 33.14 -7.65
C GLU A 27 -63.45 31.63 -7.85
N SER A 28 -62.41 31.24 -8.59
CA SER A 28 -62.09 29.83 -8.86
C SER A 28 -61.45 29.06 -7.70
N ALA A 29 -61.29 29.68 -6.53
CA ALA A 29 -60.97 28.98 -5.29
C ALA A 29 -62.12 28.09 -4.79
N ASP A 30 -63.38 28.51 -5.01
CA ASP A 30 -64.60 27.85 -4.48
C ASP A 30 -65.32 26.94 -5.52
N ILE A 31 -64.78 26.80 -6.74
CA ILE A 31 -65.47 26.14 -7.88
C ILE A 31 -65.00 24.69 -8.08
N GLN A 32 -65.94 23.75 -8.25
CA GLN A 32 -65.64 22.32 -8.45
C GLN A 32 -64.82 22.02 -9.73
N ASP A 33 -64.96 22.83 -10.78
CA ASP A 33 -64.23 22.71 -12.06
C ASP A 33 -62.91 23.50 -12.13
N ARG A 34 -62.30 23.87 -10.99
CA ARG A 34 -61.04 24.64 -10.86
C ARG A 34 -59.96 24.32 -11.91
N GLN A 35 -59.72 23.04 -12.20
CA GLN A 35 -58.70 22.62 -13.19
C GLN A 35 -59.04 23.03 -14.63
N ALA A 36 -60.33 23.09 -15.00
CA ALA A 36 -60.77 23.53 -16.32
C ALA A 36 -60.54 25.04 -16.50
N SER A 37 -60.89 25.85 -15.51
CA SER A 37 -60.63 27.29 -15.50
C SER A 37 -59.13 27.62 -15.58
N ILE A 38 -58.29 26.88 -14.86
CA ILE A 38 -56.83 27.01 -14.94
C ILE A 38 -56.31 26.70 -16.36
N ASN A 39 -56.86 25.69 -17.04
CA ASN A 39 -56.50 25.36 -18.42
C ASN A 39 -57.00 26.40 -19.45
N GLU A 40 -58.20 26.99 -19.27
CA GLU A 40 -58.66 28.11 -20.10
C GLU A 40 -57.76 29.34 -19.95
N ILE A 41 -57.39 29.69 -18.72
CA ILE A 41 -56.49 30.81 -18.44
C ILE A 41 -55.09 30.55 -19.01
N MET A 42 -54.55 29.33 -18.85
CA MET A 42 -53.27 28.93 -19.41
C MET A 42 -53.26 28.99 -20.95
N THR A 43 -54.31 28.52 -21.62
CA THR A 43 -54.38 28.58 -23.09
C THR A 43 -54.51 30.02 -23.59
N PHE A 44 -55.26 30.89 -22.90
CA PHE A 44 -55.31 32.32 -23.20
C PHE A 44 -53.94 33.01 -23.05
N LEU A 45 -53.22 32.77 -21.95
CA LEU A 45 -51.91 33.38 -21.67
C LEU A 45 -50.83 32.90 -22.65
N MET A 46 -50.87 31.63 -23.06
CA MET A 46 -49.92 31.05 -24.00
C MET A 46 -50.20 31.42 -25.47
N ALA A 47 -51.37 31.99 -25.80
CA ALA A 47 -51.80 32.21 -27.18
C ALA A 47 -51.02 33.29 -27.97
N SER A 48 -50.34 34.25 -27.32
CA SER A 48 -49.53 35.26 -28.02
C SER A 48 -48.29 35.67 -27.23
N LYS A 49 -47.27 36.22 -27.93
CA LYS A 49 -46.03 36.71 -27.29
C LYS A 49 -46.30 37.84 -26.29
N GLU A 50 -47.25 38.71 -26.58
CA GLU A 50 -47.66 39.82 -25.71
C GLU A 50 -48.35 39.31 -24.43
N ARG A 51 -49.27 38.34 -24.56
CA ARG A 51 -49.95 37.73 -23.40
C ARG A 51 -48.98 36.96 -22.51
N LYS A 52 -47.95 36.32 -23.09
CA LYS A 52 -46.87 35.69 -22.32
C LYS A 52 -46.07 36.67 -21.45
N VAL A 53 -45.99 37.97 -21.79
CA VAL A 53 -45.32 38.96 -20.93
C VAL A 53 -46.05 39.12 -19.58
N LEU A 54 -47.38 39.03 -19.57
CA LEU A 54 -48.22 39.13 -18.36
C LEU A 54 -47.88 38.05 -17.32
N ILE A 55 -47.31 36.92 -17.75
CA ILE A 55 -46.84 35.85 -16.84
C ILE A 55 -45.74 36.37 -15.91
N ARG A 56 -44.91 37.33 -16.33
CA ARG A 56 -43.91 37.95 -15.44
C ARG A 56 -44.55 38.79 -14.34
N THR A 57 -45.65 39.48 -14.66
CA THR A 57 -46.40 40.26 -13.66
C THR A 57 -47.13 39.35 -12.69
N LEU A 58 -47.67 38.21 -13.15
CA LEU A 58 -48.21 37.16 -12.28
C LEU A 58 -47.15 36.51 -11.37
N ILE A 59 -45.87 36.55 -11.75
CA ILE A 59 -44.73 36.09 -10.93
C ILE A 59 -44.25 37.19 -9.97
N SER A 60 -44.22 38.47 -10.37
CA SER A 60 -43.81 39.57 -9.48
C SER A 60 -44.80 39.85 -8.37
N ASP A 61 -46.09 39.68 -8.65
CA ASP A 61 -47.19 40.01 -7.74
C ASP A 61 -47.47 38.89 -6.72
N TYR A 62 -46.64 37.85 -6.66
CA TYR A 62 -46.83 36.66 -5.83
C TYR A 62 -46.47 36.88 -4.35
N SER A 63 -47.50 36.96 -3.49
CA SER A 63 -47.38 37.14 -2.04
C SER A 63 -48.03 35.99 -1.24
N GLU A 64 -47.66 35.86 0.04
CA GLU A 64 -48.07 34.75 0.92
C GLU A 64 -49.30 35.05 1.80
N THR A 65 -49.95 36.20 1.63
CA THR A 65 -50.92 36.72 2.61
C THR A 65 -52.38 36.31 2.39
N ASN A 66 -52.72 35.69 1.26
CA ASN A 66 -54.11 35.50 0.82
C ASN A 66 -54.45 34.04 0.52
N VAL A 67 -55.74 33.68 0.60
CA VAL A 67 -56.27 32.33 0.31
C VAL A 67 -56.11 31.93 -1.17
N GLU A 68 -55.98 32.92 -2.06
CA GLU A 68 -55.71 32.79 -3.51
C GLU A 68 -54.45 31.98 -3.86
N HIS A 69 -53.54 31.83 -2.90
CA HIS A 69 -52.16 31.37 -3.08
C HIS A 69 -52.03 30.01 -3.78
N ASP A 70 -52.83 29.01 -3.40
CA ASP A 70 -52.75 27.67 -4.02
C ASP A 70 -53.34 27.61 -5.43
N VAL A 71 -54.30 28.48 -5.78
CA VAL A 71 -54.84 28.57 -7.15
C VAL A 71 -53.81 29.24 -8.08
N GLN A 72 -53.20 30.34 -7.61
CA GLN A 72 -52.13 31.02 -8.34
C GLN A 72 -50.90 30.12 -8.51
N LEU A 73 -50.52 29.35 -7.49
CA LEU A 73 -49.45 28.34 -7.58
C LEU A 73 -49.75 27.26 -8.62
N GLU A 74 -50.97 26.74 -8.67
CA GLU A 74 -51.35 25.67 -9.61
C GLU A 74 -51.42 26.15 -11.06
N LEU A 75 -51.87 27.38 -11.29
CA LEU A 75 -51.76 28.06 -12.57
C LEU A 75 -50.29 28.26 -12.97
N LEU A 76 -49.44 28.75 -12.07
CA LEU A 76 -48.01 28.95 -12.32
C LEU A 76 -47.27 27.63 -12.60
N GLU A 77 -47.58 26.55 -11.88
CA GLU A 77 -47.07 25.20 -12.18
C GLU A 77 -47.51 24.72 -13.58
N THR A 78 -48.76 24.98 -13.95
CA THR A 78 -49.32 24.55 -15.25
C THR A 78 -48.71 25.34 -16.42
N LEU A 79 -48.50 26.66 -16.24
CA LEU A 79 -47.76 27.50 -17.19
C LEU A 79 -46.30 27.06 -17.34
N LEU A 80 -45.61 26.75 -16.23
CA LEU A 80 -44.23 26.26 -16.25
C LEU A 80 -44.10 24.92 -17.00
N ARG A 81 -45.02 23.98 -16.76
CA ARG A 81 -45.10 22.70 -17.50
C ARG A 81 -45.34 22.93 -19.00
N SER A 82 -46.23 23.87 -19.35
CA SER A 82 -46.53 24.20 -20.75
C SER A 82 -45.33 24.82 -21.48
N MET A 83 -44.62 25.76 -20.86
CA MET A 83 -43.42 26.36 -21.48
C MET A 83 -42.29 25.36 -21.70
N MET A 84 -42.20 24.27 -20.94
CA MET A 84 -41.26 23.17 -21.21
C MET A 84 -41.64 22.29 -22.41
N GLN A 85 -42.88 22.34 -22.89
CA GLN A 85 -43.35 21.55 -24.03
C GLN A 85 -43.24 22.30 -25.36
N GLU A 86 -43.17 23.64 -25.35
CA GLU A 86 -42.85 24.42 -26.54
C GLU A 86 -41.40 24.18 -27.01
N SER A 87 -41.15 24.22 -28.32
CA SER A 87 -39.78 24.18 -28.85
C SER A 87 -39.09 25.54 -28.66
N ILE A 88 -38.36 25.70 -27.55
CA ILE A 88 -37.79 26.97 -27.06
C ILE A 88 -36.74 27.63 -28.00
N LYS A 89 -36.35 26.97 -29.10
CA LYS A 89 -35.22 27.35 -29.99
C LYS A 89 -35.15 28.85 -30.36
N ASN A 90 -36.27 29.53 -30.62
CA ASN A 90 -36.29 30.91 -31.16
C ASN A 90 -37.23 31.88 -30.38
N ASN A 91 -37.43 31.70 -29.06
CA ASN A 91 -38.29 32.59 -28.25
C ASN A 91 -37.59 33.19 -27.03
N HIS A 92 -36.96 34.37 -27.21
CA HIS A 92 -36.40 35.21 -26.14
C HIS A 92 -37.38 35.41 -24.97
N THR A 93 -38.64 35.71 -25.27
CA THR A 93 -39.70 35.95 -24.29
C THR A 93 -39.86 34.77 -23.32
N ASN A 94 -39.77 33.52 -23.81
CA ASN A 94 -39.87 32.31 -22.99
C ASN A 94 -38.67 32.16 -22.05
N LEU A 95 -37.44 32.41 -22.54
CA LEU A 95 -36.21 32.33 -21.72
C LEU A 95 -36.26 33.31 -20.55
N GLU A 96 -36.71 34.54 -20.79
CA GLU A 96 -36.86 35.54 -19.73
C GLU A 96 -37.96 35.18 -18.71
N ILE A 97 -39.09 34.60 -19.13
CA ILE A 97 -40.14 34.15 -18.18
C ILE A 97 -39.62 32.95 -17.36
N LEU A 98 -38.93 32.00 -17.99
CA LEU A 98 -38.25 30.89 -17.29
C LEU A 98 -37.22 31.41 -16.28
N LEU A 99 -36.51 32.50 -16.60
CA LEU A 99 -35.62 33.17 -15.64
C LEU A 99 -36.40 33.75 -14.46
N SER A 100 -37.55 34.40 -14.68
CA SER A 100 -38.41 34.90 -13.60
C SER A 100 -38.92 33.77 -12.69
N PHE A 101 -39.33 32.63 -13.27
CA PHE A 101 -39.67 31.42 -12.51
C PHE A 101 -38.49 30.92 -11.64
N PHE A 102 -37.27 30.94 -12.19
CA PHE A 102 -36.08 30.52 -11.45
C PHE A 102 -35.70 31.51 -10.34
N GLN A 103 -35.84 32.81 -10.58
CA GLN A 103 -35.60 33.86 -9.58
C GLN A 103 -36.58 33.74 -8.40
N LEU A 104 -37.87 33.51 -8.67
CA LEU A 104 -38.85 33.26 -7.60
C LEU A 104 -38.53 31.97 -6.83
N ALA A 105 -38.20 30.87 -7.52
CA ALA A 105 -37.82 29.62 -6.86
C ALA A 105 -36.55 29.78 -5.99
N VAL A 106 -35.54 30.49 -6.47
CA VAL A 106 -34.31 30.79 -5.70
C VAL A 106 -34.63 31.65 -4.46
N ALA A 107 -35.39 32.75 -4.62
CA ALA A 107 -35.74 33.63 -3.51
C ALA A 107 -36.58 32.91 -2.42
N ARG A 108 -37.42 31.94 -2.82
CA ARG A 108 -38.19 31.10 -1.89
C ARG A 108 -37.37 29.95 -1.29
N LEU A 109 -36.28 29.51 -1.92
CA LEU A 109 -35.33 28.55 -1.34
C LEU A 109 -34.34 29.17 -0.34
N SER A 110 -34.15 30.49 -0.38
CA SER A 110 -33.47 31.25 0.68
C SER A 110 -34.40 31.62 1.86
N ALA A 111 -35.68 31.28 1.80
CA ALA A 111 -36.63 31.51 2.89
C ALA A 111 -36.88 30.23 3.72
N ILE A 112 -37.18 30.39 5.01
CA ILE A 112 -37.41 29.27 5.93
C ILE A 112 -38.79 28.64 5.66
N GLY A 113 -38.82 27.59 4.84
CA GLY A 113 -40.05 26.92 4.43
C GLY A 113 -39.82 25.60 3.68
N SER A 114 -40.90 24.94 3.24
CA SER A 114 -40.85 23.60 2.65
C SER A 114 -40.29 23.60 1.21
N GLY A 115 -38.97 23.54 1.07
CA GLY A 115 -38.25 23.71 -0.20
C GLY A 115 -38.60 22.75 -1.35
N ASN A 116 -39.20 21.57 -1.07
CA ASN A 116 -39.44 20.53 -2.08
C ASN A 116 -40.29 20.99 -3.30
N ARG A 117 -41.19 21.98 -3.16
CA ARG A 117 -41.96 22.54 -4.30
C ARG A 117 -41.07 23.42 -5.17
N TRP A 118 -40.30 24.31 -4.55
CA TRP A 118 -39.40 25.24 -5.22
C TRP A 118 -38.19 24.55 -5.88
N ILE A 119 -37.66 23.47 -5.28
CA ILE A 119 -36.67 22.59 -5.91
C ILE A 119 -37.21 22.04 -7.25
N LYS A 120 -38.46 21.54 -7.29
CA LYS A 120 -39.07 21.05 -8.54
C LYS A 120 -39.18 22.14 -9.61
N TRP A 121 -39.61 23.35 -9.23
CA TRP A 121 -39.68 24.49 -10.17
C TRP A 121 -38.30 24.82 -10.75
N GLY A 122 -37.26 24.85 -9.90
CA GLY A 122 -35.89 25.04 -10.32
C GLY A 122 -35.37 23.94 -11.25
N GLU A 123 -35.63 22.67 -10.92
CA GLU A 123 -35.24 21.53 -11.78
C GLU A 123 -36.00 21.52 -13.12
N CYS A 124 -37.24 22.01 -13.19
CA CYS A 124 -37.94 22.22 -14.45
C CYS A 124 -37.22 23.27 -15.33
N VAL A 125 -36.94 24.47 -14.83
CA VAL A 125 -36.24 25.51 -15.61
C VAL A 125 -34.85 25.02 -16.07
N LEU A 126 -34.12 24.31 -15.21
CA LEU A 126 -32.81 23.75 -15.57
C LEU A 126 -32.91 22.59 -16.58
N THR A 127 -34.02 21.84 -16.58
CA THR A 127 -34.26 20.77 -17.57
C THR A 127 -34.34 21.31 -18.99
N VAL A 128 -34.89 22.51 -19.21
CA VAL A 128 -34.83 23.21 -20.51
C VAL A 128 -33.39 23.41 -20.99
N VAL A 129 -32.48 23.83 -20.11
CA VAL A 129 -31.05 24.01 -20.44
C VAL A 129 -30.42 22.68 -20.83
N TYR A 130 -30.71 21.62 -20.07
CA TYR A 130 -30.13 20.29 -20.30
C TYR A 130 -30.68 19.59 -21.55
N GLN A 131 -31.96 19.77 -21.88
CA GLN A 131 -32.54 19.31 -23.15
C GLN A 131 -31.88 19.99 -24.37
N ASN A 132 -31.51 21.26 -24.23
CA ASN A 132 -30.84 22.04 -25.27
C ASN A 132 -29.30 21.96 -25.22
N ALA A 133 -28.70 21.09 -24.38
CA ALA A 133 -27.25 21.04 -24.20
C ALA A 133 -26.44 20.86 -25.51
N LYS A 134 -26.93 20.03 -26.46
CA LYS A 134 -26.30 19.88 -27.79
C LYS A 134 -26.35 21.14 -28.65
N PHE A 135 -27.37 21.99 -28.47
CA PHE A 135 -27.45 23.29 -29.12
C PHE A 135 -26.51 24.30 -28.45
N LEU A 136 -26.46 24.32 -27.11
CA LEU A 136 -25.55 25.16 -26.33
C LEU A 136 -24.07 24.90 -26.66
N GLN A 137 -23.68 23.64 -26.82
CA GLN A 137 -22.32 23.27 -27.27
C GLN A 137 -22.00 23.83 -28.67
N ASN A 138 -22.99 23.89 -29.57
CA ASN A 138 -22.81 24.40 -30.93
C ASN A 138 -22.94 25.92 -31.07
N LEU A 139 -23.51 26.64 -30.08
CA LEU A 139 -23.64 28.11 -30.09
C LEU A 139 -22.31 28.84 -30.32
N ILE A 140 -21.18 28.25 -29.91
CA ILE A 140 -19.84 28.79 -30.11
C ILE A 140 -19.56 29.03 -31.61
N HIS A 141 -20.05 28.16 -32.48
CA HIS A 141 -19.84 28.20 -33.94
C HIS A 141 -20.99 28.85 -34.73
N ILE A 142 -22.10 29.19 -34.08
CA ILE A 142 -23.23 29.88 -34.72
C ILE A 142 -22.88 31.36 -34.98
N SER A 143 -23.25 31.82 -36.18
CA SER A 143 -22.93 33.15 -36.72
C SER A 143 -23.94 34.24 -36.33
N ASP A 144 -25.17 33.88 -35.98
CA ASP A 144 -26.15 34.84 -35.45
C ASP A 144 -25.72 35.29 -34.05
N LYS A 145 -25.35 36.57 -33.93
CA LYS A 145 -24.90 37.16 -32.67
C LYS A 145 -26.03 37.41 -31.68
N VAL A 146 -27.28 37.57 -32.14
CA VAL A 146 -28.41 37.97 -31.30
C VAL A 146 -28.92 36.76 -30.52
N GLU A 147 -29.25 35.65 -31.20
CA GLU A 147 -29.71 34.43 -30.51
C GLU A 147 -28.62 33.85 -29.59
N LYS A 148 -27.36 33.89 -30.05
CA LYS A 148 -26.19 33.46 -29.29
C LYS A 148 -26.02 34.22 -27.98
N ASN A 149 -26.03 35.56 -28.02
CA ASN A 149 -25.83 36.37 -26.81
C ASN A 149 -26.98 36.19 -25.80
N GLN A 150 -28.22 35.98 -26.27
CA GLN A 150 -29.37 35.76 -25.37
C GLN A 150 -29.27 34.44 -24.60
N TRP A 151 -28.92 33.33 -25.26
CA TRP A 151 -28.73 32.04 -24.60
C TRP A 151 -27.51 32.05 -23.65
N ILE A 152 -26.42 32.73 -24.03
CA ILE A 152 -25.24 32.93 -23.17
C ILE A 152 -25.64 33.67 -21.89
N ALA A 153 -26.33 34.81 -22.01
CA ALA A 153 -26.78 35.61 -20.86
C ALA A 153 -27.75 34.84 -19.96
N PHE A 154 -28.66 34.03 -20.52
CA PHE A 154 -29.57 33.19 -19.75
C PHE A 154 -28.82 32.13 -18.91
N VAL A 155 -27.89 31.38 -19.52
CA VAL A 155 -27.12 30.33 -18.84
C VAL A 155 -26.20 30.91 -17.76
N ILE A 156 -25.52 32.03 -18.03
CA ILE A 156 -24.71 32.76 -17.03
C ILE A 156 -25.59 33.16 -15.83
N ARG A 157 -26.75 33.76 -16.08
CA ARG A 157 -27.60 34.30 -15.01
C ARG A 157 -28.23 33.21 -14.14
N LEU A 158 -28.52 32.03 -14.70
CA LEU A 158 -28.89 30.84 -13.90
C LEU A 158 -27.73 30.36 -13.00
N ALA A 159 -26.50 30.35 -13.51
CA ALA A 159 -25.32 29.95 -12.73
C ALA A 159 -25.01 30.96 -11.60
N THR A 160 -25.12 32.27 -11.87
CA THR A 160 -24.99 33.33 -10.85
C THR A 160 -26.07 33.21 -9.78
N LEU A 161 -27.34 32.95 -10.15
CA LEU A 161 -28.43 32.76 -9.19
C LEU A 161 -28.25 31.52 -8.29
N LEU A 162 -27.70 30.42 -8.82
CA LEU A 162 -27.33 29.26 -8.01
C LEU A 162 -26.18 29.56 -7.03
N LEU A 163 -25.19 30.34 -7.46
CA LEU A 163 -24.07 30.75 -6.60
C LEU A 163 -24.54 31.74 -5.51
N GLN A 164 -25.45 32.65 -5.83
CA GLN A 164 -26.12 33.54 -4.87
C GLN A 164 -26.99 32.77 -3.86
N LEU A 165 -27.69 31.71 -4.30
CA LEU A 165 -28.41 30.82 -3.39
C LEU A 165 -27.45 30.09 -2.42
N ARG A 166 -26.26 29.67 -2.87
CA ARG A 166 -25.22 29.17 -1.96
C ARG A 166 -24.83 30.24 -0.94
N HIS A 167 -24.50 31.45 -1.39
CA HIS A 167 -24.01 32.50 -0.49
C HIS A 167 -25.05 32.97 0.55
N THR A 168 -26.34 32.92 0.24
CA THR A 168 -27.41 33.18 1.22
C THR A 168 -27.57 32.05 2.22
N LEU A 169 -27.50 30.78 1.78
CA LEU A 169 -27.54 29.60 2.67
C LEU A 169 -26.29 29.46 3.56
N ASP A 170 -25.12 29.90 3.09
CA ASP A 170 -23.86 29.94 3.84
C ASP A 170 -23.82 31.08 4.89
N GLY A 171 -24.73 32.06 4.80
CA GLY A 171 -24.73 33.30 5.60
C GLY A 171 -25.76 33.35 6.73
N HIS A 172 -26.26 32.19 7.18
CA HIS A 172 -27.21 32.05 8.29
C HIS A 172 -26.65 31.09 9.34
N ASP A 173 -25.72 31.58 10.18
CA ASP A 173 -24.88 30.77 11.07
C ASP A 173 -25.65 29.83 12.03
N ASP A 174 -26.88 30.18 12.42
CA ASP A 174 -27.71 29.37 13.33
C ASP A 174 -28.50 28.23 12.63
N ALA A 175 -28.55 28.19 11.29
CA ALA A 175 -29.42 27.28 10.54
C ALA A 175 -28.64 26.21 9.77
N ASN A 176 -28.69 24.94 10.21
CA ASN A 176 -28.17 23.82 9.42
C ASN A 176 -28.97 23.71 8.09
N PRO A 177 -28.35 23.94 6.92
CA PRO A 177 -29.07 24.00 5.64
C PRO A 177 -29.53 22.61 5.15
N GLU A 178 -30.77 22.51 4.62
CA GLU A 178 -31.33 21.22 4.17
C GLU A 178 -30.46 20.59 3.07
N PHE A 179 -30.04 19.33 3.28
CA PHE A 179 -29.21 18.57 2.33
C PHE A 179 -29.80 18.54 0.91
N LYS A 180 -31.13 18.55 0.76
CA LYS A 180 -31.80 18.60 -0.55
C LYS A 180 -31.58 19.92 -1.29
N THR A 181 -31.62 21.05 -0.59
CA THR A 181 -31.43 22.39 -1.18
C THR A 181 -29.98 22.57 -1.61
N LEU A 182 -29.02 22.15 -0.79
CA LEU A 182 -27.60 22.14 -1.18
C LEU A 182 -27.30 21.12 -2.29
N THR A 183 -27.95 19.95 -2.26
CA THR A 183 -27.91 19.00 -3.39
C THR A 183 -28.41 19.66 -4.66
N PHE A 184 -29.57 20.33 -4.62
CA PHE A 184 -30.11 21.07 -5.77
C PHE A 184 -29.13 22.10 -6.32
N VAL A 185 -28.48 22.90 -5.45
CA VAL A 185 -27.47 23.89 -5.87
C VAL A 185 -26.27 23.20 -6.53
N TRP A 186 -25.56 22.34 -5.81
CA TRP A 186 -24.27 21.81 -6.27
C TRP A 186 -24.38 20.80 -7.42
N LYS A 187 -25.43 19.95 -7.41
CA LYS A 187 -25.75 19.02 -8.52
C LYS A 187 -25.93 19.79 -9.83
N ASN A 188 -26.69 20.89 -9.78
CA ASN A 188 -27.06 21.63 -10.99
C ASN A 188 -25.99 22.63 -11.43
N LEU A 189 -25.27 23.26 -10.50
CA LEU A 189 -24.09 24.09 -10.82
C LEU A 189 -23.01 23.26 -11.52
N ALA A 190 -22.65 22.10 -10.94
CA ALA A 190 -21.68 21.19 -11.55
C ALA A 190 -22.18 20.62 -12.90
N LYS A 191 -23.48 20.35 -13.04
CA LYS A 191 -24.06 19.88 -14.31
C LYS A 191 -24.06 20.98 -15.38
N LEU A 192 -24.40 22.22 -15.02
CA LEU A 192 -24.32 23.39 -15.91
C LEU A 192 -22.88 23.58 -16.43
N ALA A 193 -21.88 23.49 -15.54
CA ALA A 193 -20.48 23.51 -15.93
C ALA A 193 -20.15 22.40 -16.94
N THR A 194 -20.57 21.14 -16.71
CA THR A 194 -20.32 20.06 -17.68
C THR A 194 -21.06 20.22 -19.03
N THR A 195 -22.20 20.93 -19.08
CA THR A 195 -22.98 21.13 -20.32
C THR A 195 -22.64 22.41 -21.08
N ALA A 196 -22.20 23.45 -20.39
CA ALA A 196 -22.03 24.81 -20.92
C ALA A 196 -20.75 25.50 -20.43
N GLY A 197 -19.78 24.76 -19.89
CA GLY A 197 -18.49 25.26 -19.38
C GLY A 197 -17.78 26.26 -20.28
N PRO A 198 -17.62 25.99 -21.60
CA PRO A 198 -17.00 26.93 -22.53
C PRO A 198 -17.72 28.28 -22.66
N ILE A 199 -19.04 28.33 -22.44
CA ILE A 199 -19.82 29.58 -22.40
C ILE A 199 -19.53 30.33 -21.09
N LEU A 200 -19.52 29.61 -19.97
CA LEU A 200 -19.23 30.17 -18.65
C LEU A 200 -17.77 30.66 -18.52
N SER A 201 -16.83 30.08 -19.26
CA SER A 201 -15.43 30.52 -19.29
C SER A 201 -15.10 31.59 -20.33
N GLN A 202 -15.94 31.83 -21.34
CA GLN A 202 -15.66 32.83 -22.38
C GLN A 202 -15.60 34.27 -21.85
N MET A 203 -16.38 34.60 -20.82
CA MET A 203 -16.34 35.93 -20.19
C MET A 203 -15.02 36.22 -19.47
N TYR A 204 -14.37 35.20 -18.87
CA TYR A 204 -13.07 35.36 -18.21
C TYR A 204 -11.96 35.81 -19.19
N ILE A 205 -12.06 35.41 -20.46
CA ILE A 205 -11.13 35.89 -21.51
C ILE A 205 -11.41 37.36 -21.83
N ALA A 206 -12.68 37.73 -22.01
CA ALA A 206 -13.07 39.11 -22.29
C ALA A 206 -12.70 40.10 -21.16
N GLU A 207 -12.81 39.68 -19.90
CA GLU A 207 -12.36 40.47 -18.73
C GLU A 207 -10.84 40.72 -18.78
N ASN A 208 -10.01 39.73 -19.14
CA ASN A 208 -8.55 39.90 -19.23
C ASN A 208 -8.10 40.74 -20.46
N ASP A 209 -8.90 40.81 -21.53
CA ASP A 209 -8.61 41.64 -22.72
C ASP A 209 -9.09 43.11 -22.57
N THR A 210 -9.99 43.41 -21.62
CA THR A 210 -10.61 44.74 -21.48
C THR A 210 -9.85 45.73 -20.58
N ASP A 211 -8.86 45.26 -19.79
CA ASP A 211 -7.95 46.11 -18.98
C ASP A 211 -7.18 47.19 -19.78
N ASN A 212 -7.21 47.15 -21.13
CA ASN A 212 -6.58 48.13 -22.00
C ASN A 212 -7.53 49.23 -22.54
N LEU A 213 -8.81 49.28 -22.14
CA LEU A 213 -9.82 50.19 -22.71
C LEU A 213 -10.65 50.96 -21.66
N ASN A 214 -9.97 51.92 -21.01
CA ASN A 214 -10.47 53.15 -20.36
C ASN A 214 -11.98 53.28 -20.03
N ASN A 215 -12.25 53.42 -18.72
CA ASN A 215 -13.23 54.33 -18.11
C ASN A 215 -14.60 54.50 -18.80
N HIS A 216 -15.64 53.86 -18.27
CA HIS A 216 -16.83 54.53 -17.73
C HIS A 216 -17.76 53.53 -16.99
N ASP A 217 -18.43 54.01 -15.93
CA ASP A 217 -19.61 53.40 -15.25
C ASP A 217 -19.41 52.02 -14.55
N GLU A 218 -18.46 51.95 -13.61
CA GLU A 218 -18.10 50.73 -12.86
C GLU A 218 -19.19 50.20 -11.87
N ASP A 219 -20.02 51.08 -11.31
CA ASP A 219 -20.93 50.78 -10.18
C ASP A 219 -22.18 49.94 -10.52
N GLN A 220 -22.45 49.61 -11.79
CA GLN A 220 -23.58 48.74 -12.16
C GLN A 220 -23.21 47.48 -12.96
N ALA A 221 -22.08 47.49 -13.68
CA ALA A 221 -21.63 46.33 -14.47
C ALA A 221 -21.21 45.15 -13.57
N SER A 222 -20.42 45.44 -12.53
CA SER A 222 -19.85 44.50 -11.56
C SER A 222 -20.86 43.55 -10.89
N SER A 223 -22.14 43.91 -10.84
CA SER A 223 -23.19 43.15 -10.14
C SER A 223 -23.75 41.91 -10.89
N ARG A 224 -23.32 41.62 -12.12
CA ARG A 224 -24.04 40.68 -13.03
C ARG A 224 -23.21 39.56 -13.67
N HIS A 225 -21.94 39.42 -13.31
CA HIS A 225 -21.04 38.45 -13.94
C HIS A 225 -20.99 37.10 -13.19
N PHE A 226 -20.44 36.06 -13.82
CA PHE A 226 -20.22 34.74 -13.20
C PHE A 226 -18.71 34.48 -13.11
N HIS A 227 -18.12 34.76 -11.95
CA HIS A 227 -16.69 34.58 -11.78
C HIS A 227 -16.36 33.11 -11.49
N VAL A 228 -15.70 32.46 -12.45
CA VAL A 228 -15.25 31.06 -12.36
C VAL A 228 -14.41 30.79 -11.10
N GLN A 229 -13.55 31.75 -10.72
CA GLN A 229 -12.75 31.64 -9.48
C GLN A 229 -13.63 31.62 -8.22
N GLN A 230 -14.65 32.48 -8.13
CA GLN A 230 -15.59 32.51 -7.00
C GLN A 230 -16.35 31.19 -6.87
N ALA A 231 -16.81 30.61 -7.98
CA ALA A 231 -17.47 29.31 -7.98
C ALA A 231 -16.54 28.17 -7.50
N MET A 232 -15.25 28.22 -7.88
CA MET A 232 -14.24 27.26 -7.43
C MET A 232 -13.88 27.42 -5.95
N ALA A 233 -13.66 28.65 -5.47
CA ALA A 233 -13.40 28.94 -4.06
C ALA A 233 -14.62 28.58 -3.18
N ALA A 234 -15.85 28.82 -3.66
CA ALA A 234 -17.07 28.38 -2.99
C ALA A 234 -17.17 26.85 -2.88
N ALA A 235 -16.76 26.11 -3.92
CA ALA A 235 -16.72 24.65 -3.88
C ALA A 235 -15.64 24.16 -2.90
N ALA A 236 -14.43 24.73 -2.96
CA ALA A 236 -13.32 24.37 -2.10
C ALA A 236 -13.63 24.60 -0.61
N THR A 237 -14.08 25.81 -0.24
CA THR A 237 -14.47 26.15 1.14
C THR A 237 -15.59 25.26 1.68
N SER A 238 -16.52 24.81 0.84
CA SER A 238 -17.59 23.88 1.24
C SER A 238 -17.05 22.47 1.56
N VAL A 239 -16.07 21.99 0.79
CA VAL A 239 -15.36 20.73 1.07
C VAL A 239 -14.51 20.88 2.34
N GLU A 240 -13.70 21.93 2.47
CA GLU A 240 -12.82 22.15 3.64
C GLU A 240 -13.62 22.26 4.94
N ARG A 241 -14.72 23.01 4.95
CA ARG A 241 -15.62 23.12 6.11
C ARG A 241 -16.23 21.75 6.49
N SER A 242 -16.50 20.89 5.51
CA SER A 242 -17.09 19.56 5.76
C SER A 242 -16.06 18.54 6.23
N VAL A 243 -14.85 18.56 5.66
CA VAL A 243 -13.68 17.81 6.16
C VAL A 243 -13.42 18.17 7.61
N ARG A 244 -13.32 19.46 7.92
CA ARG A 244 -13.07 19.95 9.28
C ARG A 244 -14.16 19.51 10.25
N GLN A 245 -15.44 19.71 9.91
CA GLN A 245 -16.55 19.25 10.75
C GLN A 245 -16.48 17.75 11.05
N LEU A 246 -16.11 16.91 10.08
CA LEU A 246 -15.94 15.47 10.30
C LEU A 246 -14.74 15.13 11.19
N LEU A 247 -13.62 15.85 11.08
CA LEU A 247 -12.46 15.69 11.98
C LEU A 247 -12.84 16.11 13.42
N ASP A 248 -13.46 17.28 13.60
CA ASP A 248 -13.95 17.77 14.90
C ASP A 248 -14.95 16.77 15.56
N MET A 249 -15.74 16.07 14.74
CA MET A 249 -16.70 15.05 15.19
C MET A 249 -16.11 13.65 15.44
N MET A 250 -14.89 13.37 14.95
CA MET A 250 -14.17 12.12 15.23
C MET A 250 -13.41 12.18 16.58
N ASP A 251 -12.86 13.34 16.95
CA ASP A 251 -12.16 13.54 18.23
C ASP A 251 -13.14 13.70 19.43
N THR A 252 -14.46 13.71 19.20
CA THR A 252 -15.48 13.85 20.25
C THR A 252 -16.12 12.50 20.64
N PRO A 253 -15.96 12.02 21.89
CA PRO A 253 -16.24 10.62 22.27
C PRO A 253 -17.73 10.25 22.40
N ASN A 254 -18.65 11.19 22.14
CA ASN A 254 -20.10 10.99 22.28
C ASN A 254 -20.86 11.07 20.93
N THR A 255 -20.16 11.11 19.80
CA THR A 255 -20.78 11.34 18.48
C THR A 255 -21.54 10.10 17.99
N THR A 256 -22.86 10.22 17.80
CA THR A 256 -23.71 9.14 17.28
C THR A 256 -23.47 8.87 15.79
N GLU A 257 -23.37 7.59 15.40
CA GLU A 257 -23.05 7.15 14.03
C GLU A 257 -23.87 7.84 12.92
N CYS A 258 -25.17 8.07 13.14
CA CYS A 258 -26.04 8.73 12.16
C CYS A 258 -25.56 10.15 11.79
N VAL A 259 -25.04 10.91 12.76
CA VAL A 259 -24.58 12.29 12.55
C VAL A 259 -23.28 12.32 11.74
N LEU A 260 -22.38 11.35 11.96
CA LEU A 260 -21.20 11.15 11.12
C LEU A 260 -21.60 10.79 9.69
N LEU A 261 -22.57 9.90 9.52
CA LEU A 261 -23.05 9.45 8.20
C LEU A 261 -23.72 10.59 7.41
N ASP A 262 -24.53 11.42 8.05
CA ASP A 262 -25.14 12.60 7.41
C ASP A 262 -24.08 13.61 6.96
N LYS A 263 -23.11 13.92 7.82
CA LYS A 263 -22.01 14.85 7.51
C LYS A 263 -21.09 14.31 6.41
N PHE A 264 -20.89 13.00 6.35
CA PHE A 264 -20.18 12.32 5.27
C PHE A 264 -20.90 12.44 3.92
N GLN A 265 -22.24 12.42 3.88
CA GLN A 265 -23.01 12.68 2.65
C GLN A 265 -22.80 14.12 2.12
N PHE A 266 -22.70 15.12 2.99
CA PHE A 266 -22.34 16.49 2.59
C PHE A 266 -20.94 16.57 1.96
N LEU A 267 -19.93 15.94 2.59
CA LEU A 267 -18.58 15.87 2.01
C LEU A 267 -18.60 15.19 0.63
N LYS A 268 -19.30 14.05 0.49
CA LYS A 268 -19.46 13.32 -0.78
C LYS A 268 -20.15 14.16 -1.87
N LEU A 269 -21.14 14.98 -1.51
CA LEU A 269 -21.79 15.92 -2.42
C LEU A 269 -20.82 17.01 -2.90
N TYR A 270 -20.19 17.74 -1.98
CA TYR A 270 -19.33 18.87 -2.32
C TYR A 270 -18.07 18.41 -3.07
N TRP A 271 -17.47 17.28 -2.68
CA TRP A 271 -16.31 16.72 -3.35
C TRP A 271 -16.62 16.37 -4.82
N ARG A 272 -17.74 15.69 -5.08
CA ARG A 272 -18.20 15.37 -6.45
C ARG A 272 -18.56 16.62 -7.26
N ALA A 273 -19.00 17.71 -6.62
CA ALA A 273 -19.22 18.99 -7.29
C ALA A 273 -17.88 19.66 -7.64
N PHE A 274 -16.95 19.76 -6.69
CA PHE A 274 -15.60 20.30 -6.89
C PHE A 274 -14.85 19.58 -8.02
N GLN A 275 -14.84 18.24 -8.03
CA GLN A 275 -14.18 17.45 -9.08
C GLN A 275 -14.68 17.82 -10.48
N ARG A 276 -16.01 17.95 -10.65
CA ARG A 276 -16.63 18.31 -11.94
C ARG A 276 -16.35 19.75 -12.34
N LEU A 277 -16.38 20.68 -11.39
CA LEU A 277 -16.06 22.08 -11.63
C LEU A 277 -14.59 22.24 -12.03
N PHE A 278 -13.66 21.57 -11.33
CA PHE A 278 -12.22 21.66 -11.64
C PHE A 278 -11.86 21.04 -13.00
N ILE A 279 -12.47 19.91 -13.40
CA ILE A 279 -12.27 19.33 -14.74
C ILE A 279 -12.65 20.33 -15.86
N VAL A 280 -13.75 21.05 -15.67
CA VAL A 280 -14.25 22.02 -16.67
C VAL A 280 -13.45 23.32 -16.63
N PHE A 281 -13.15 23.83 -15.43
CA PHE A 281 -12.67 25.19 -15.24
C PHE A 281 -11.18 25.33 -14.93
N GLY A 282 -10.46 24.27 -14.54
CA GLY A 282 -9.10 24.34 -13.99
C GLY A 282 -8.14 25.17 -14.85
N ASN A 283 -8.23 25.07 -16.18
CA ASN A 283 -7.42 25.84 -17.14
C ASN A 283 -7.56 27.38 -17.01
N PHE A 284 -8.62 27.88 -16.38
CA PHE A 284 -8.90 29.30 -16.10
C PHE A 284 -8.64 29.69 -14.62
N VAL A 285 -8.38 28.72 -13.76
CA VAL A 285 -8.19 28.88 -12.32
C VAL A 285 -6.70 29.14 -12.05
N LYS A 286 -6.25 30.38 -12.28
CA LYS A 286 -4.84 30.77 -12.06
C LYS A 286 -4.48 30.80 -10.57
N ASP A 287 -5.26 31.53 -9.77
CA ASP A 287 -4.88 31.96 -8.42
C ASP A 287 -5.31 30.94 -7.36
N GLU A 288 -6.54 30.45 -7.46
CA GLU A 288 -7.10 29.36 -6.65
C GLU A 288 -6.49 27.97 -6.95
N LEU A 289 -5.55 27.84 -7.88
CA LEU A 289 -4.94 26.55 -8.24
C LEU A 289 -4.29 25.86 -7.04
N LYS A 290 -3.48 26.59 -6.27
CA LYS A 290 -2.78 26.05 -5.10
C LYS A 290 -3.77 25.52 -4.07
N ASN A 291 -4.87 26.25 -3.85
CA ASN A 291 -5.95 25.86 -2.95
C ASN A 291 -6.63 24.57 -3.44
N CYS A 292 -6.90 24.46 -4.73
CA CYS A 292 -7.49 23.26 -5.34
C CYS A 292 -6.59 22.02 -5.22
N VAL A 293 -5.27 22.15 -5.35
CA VAL A 293 -4.33 21.03 -5.19
C VAL A 293 -4.16 20.65 -3.72
N LEU A 294 -4.03 21.63 -2.82
CA LEU A 294 -4.04 21.41 -1.36
C LEU A 294 -5.32 20.72 -0.88
N LEU A 295 -6.46 21.03 -1.49
CA LEU A 295 -7.72 20.35 -1.19
C LEU A 295 -7.70 18.87 -1.57
N CYS A 296 -7.08 18.51 -2.69
CA CYS A 296 -6.93 17.10 -3.09
C CYS A 296 -6.13 16.32 -2.06
N VAL A 297 -5.04 16.91 -1.54
CA VAL A 297 -4.24 16.34 -0.45
C VAL A 297 -5.07 16.24 0.83
N ASN A 298 -5.72 17.33 1.26
CA ASN A 298 -6.52 17.40 2.48
C ASN A 298 -7.65 16.36 2.50
N VAL A 299 -8.37 16.20 1.39
CA VAL A 299 -9.45 15.20 1.24
C VAL A 299 -8.88 13.77 1.27
N THR A 300 -7.78 13.51 0.57
CA THR A 300 -7.14 12.18 0.59
C THR A 300 -6.64 11.82 1.99
N ALA A 301 -6.01 12.77 2.67
CA ALA A 301 -5.52 12.66 4.04
C ALA A 301 -6.65 12.34 5.03
N SER A 302 -7.76 13.08 4.92
CA SER A 302 -8.90 12.92 5.81
C SER A 302 -9.55 11.54 5.65
N PHE A 303 -9.66 11.02 4.42
CA PHE A 303 -10.15 9.65 4.20
C PHE A 303 -9.19 8.58 4.77
N VAL A 304 -7.86 8.78 4.71
CA VAL A 304 -6.89 7.90 5.38
C VAL A 304 -7.06 7.94 6.90
N TYR A 305 -7.19 9.13 7.48
CA TYR A 305 -7.44 9.31 8.91
C TYR A 305 -8.73 8.61 9.36
N PHE A 306 -9.83 8.78 8.61
CA PHE A 306 -11.11 8.10 8.86
C PHE A 306 -11.01 6.57 8.69
N GLN A 307 -10.11 6.06 7.85
CA GLN A 307 -9.85 4.63 7.69
C GLN A 307 -9.11 4.05 8.91
N TRP A 308 -8.17 4.79 9.50
CA TRP A 308 -7.43 4.38 10.70
C TRP A 308 -8.25 4.49 12.00
N HIS A 309 -8.89 5.63 12.25
CA HIS A 309 -9.55 5.92 13.54
C HIS A 309 -11.07 5.67 13.52
N GLY A 310 -11.65 5.40 12.35
CA GLY A 310 -13.10 5.28 12.20
C GLY A 310 -13.70 4.00 12.77
N HIS A 311 -14.59 4.14 13.75
CA HIS A 311 -15.58 3.11 14.13
C HIS A 311 -16.75 3.03 13.14
N PHE A 312 -16.52 3.34 11.86
CA PHE A 312 -17.54 3.19 10.81
C PHE A 312 -17.98 1.73 10.66
N PRO A 313 -19.29 1.46 10.48
CA PRO A 313 -19.76 0.12 10.15
C PRO A 313 -19.19 -0.34 8.81
N SER A 314 -19.03 -1.66 8.63
CA SER A 314 -18.37 -2.29 7.47
C SER A 314 -18.67 -1.66 6.10
N PRO A 315 -19.94 -1.42 5.69
CA PRO A 315 -20.22 -0.81 4.38
C PRO A 315 -19.67 0.62 4.24
N ALA A 316 -19.64 1.41 5.31
CA ALA A 316 -19.08 2.77 5.28
C ALA A 316 -17.54 2.76 5.23
N LYS A 317 -16.87 1.71 5.72
CA LYS A 317 -15.41 1.52 5.50
C LYS A 317 -15.10 1.19 4.04
N GLN A 318 -15.93 0.37 3.39
CA GLN A 318 -15.81 0.12 1.95
C GLN A 318 -16.08 1.41 1.15
N GLU A 319 -17.11 2.18 1.51
CA GLU A 319 -17.40 3.46 0.87
C GLU A 319 -16.28 4.50 1.08
N LEU A 320 -15.60 4.50 2.23
CA LEU A 320 -14.40 5.31 2.47
C LEU A 320 -13.24 4.89 1.55
N ARG A 321 -12.99 3.59 1.36
CA ARG A 321 -12.01 3.10 0.38
C ARG A 321 -12.39 3.55 -1.04
N GLU A 322 -13.65 3.39 -1.43
CA GLU A 322 -14.16 3.90 -2.71
C GLU A 322 -14.03 5.42 -2.86
N LEU A 323 -14.08 6.21 -1.78
CA LEU A 323 -13.86 7.66 -1.82
C LEU A 323 -12.38 8.06 -1.81
N VAL A 324 -11.50 7.28 -1.18
CA VAL A 324 -10.07 7.32 -1.50
C VAL A 324 -9.93 7.08 -3.00
N ASP A 325 -10.43 5.97 -3.53
CA ASP A 325 -10.24 5.57 -4.92
C ASP A 325 -10.98 6.46 -5.95
N GLN A 326 -12.02 7.20 -5.55
CA GLN A 326 -12.63 8.27 -6.36
C GLN A 326 -11.88 9.61 -6.28
N THR A 327 -11.22 9.89 -5.15
CA THR A 327 -10.22 10.96 -5.04
C THR A 327 -8.98 10.62 -5.85
N LEU A 328 -8.66 9.32 -5.90
CA LEU A 328 -7.70 8.75 -6.81
C LEU A 328 -8.14 8.95 -8.27
N ALA A 329 -9.39 8.62 -8.61
CA ALA A 329 -9.99 8.73 -9.94
C ALA A 329 -9.93 10.12 -10.60
N PHE A 330 -9.60 11.14 -9.83
CA PHE A 330 -9.60 12.55 -10.22
C PHE A 330 -8.22 13.07 -10.62
N CYS A 331 -7.18 13.01 -9.77
CA CYS A 331 -5.90 13.67 -10.08
C CYS A 331 -5.06 12.98 -11.18
N GLU A 332 -5.29 11.71 -11.53
CA GLU A 332 -4.78 11.13 -12.80
C GLU A 332 -5.36 11.90 -13.99
N LYS A 333 -6.68 12.14 -14.00
CA LYS A 333 -7.35 12.91 -15.04
C LYS A 333 -6.95 14.39 -15.03
N LEU A 334 -6.17 14.83 -14.04
CA LEU A 334 -5.51 16.13 -14.06
C LEU A 334 -4.08 16.08 -14.62
N ALA A 335 -3.46 14.90 -14.64
CA ALA A 335 -2.20 14.60 -15.31
C ALA A 335 -2.38 14.15 -16.79
N ASP A 336 -3.58 13.73 -17.18
CA ASP A 336 -3.95 13.47 -18.57
C ASP A 336 -4.04 14.76 -19.39
N LYS A 337 -3.25 14.81 -20.47
CA LYS A 337 -3.14 15.92 -21.43
C LYS A 337 -4.39 16.12 -22.28
N GLN A 338 -5.33 15.18 -22.30
CA GLN A 338 -6.63 15.34 -22.96
C GLN A 338 -7.61 16.20 -22.14
N VAL A 339 -7.40 16.32 -20.83
CA VAL A 339 -8.31 17.01 -19.89
C VAL A 339 -7.73 18.36 -19.44
N VAL A 340 -6.44 18.40 -19.14
CA VAL A 340 -5.76 19.57 -18.55
C VAL A 340 -4.60 20.01 -19.44
N ASN A 341 -4.44 21.32 -19.65
CA ASN A 341 -3.37 21.82 -20.51
C ASN A 341 -1.98 21.62 -19.86
N ALA A 342 -0.95 21.38 -20.68
CA ALA A 342 0.40 21.04 -20.19
C ALA A 342 1.04 22.12 -19.29
N HIS A 343 0.68 23.40 -19.45
CA HIS A 343 1.18 24.47 -18.58
C HIS A 343 0.59 24.37 -17.17
N LEU A 344 -0.69 24.01 -17.06
CA LEU A 344 -1.36 23.75 -15.79
C LEU A 344 -0.87 22.45 -15.15
N GLN A 345 -0.62 21.40 -15.94
CA GLN A 345 0.00 20.17 -15.45
C GLN A 345 1.36 20.42 -14.83
N ASN A 346 2.25 21.14 -15.52
CA ASN A 346 3.58 21.47 -15.00
C ASN A 346 3.49 22.28 -13.70
N LYS A 347 2.50 23.17 -13.55
CA LYS A 347 2.25 23.90 -12.28
C LYS A 347 1.81 22.97 -11.15
N ILE A 348 0.92 22.02 -11.41
CA ILE A 348 0.46 21.04 -10.41
C ILE A 348 1.61 20.10 -10.02
N HIS A 349 2.38 19.61 -10.99
CA HIS A 349 3.58 18.79 -10.78
C HIS A 349 4.60 19.49 -9.87
N THR A 350 5.03 20.71 -10.23
CA THR A 350 5.98 21.50 -9.42
C THR A 350 5.43 21.81 -8.03
N PHE A 351 4.13 22.08 -7.89
CA PHE A 351 3.52 22.35 -6.58
C PHE A 351 3.53 21.12 -5.68
N LEU A 352 3.20 19.95 -6.23
CA LEU A 352 3.19 18.73 -5.44
C LEU A 352 4.61 18.23 -5.10
N TRP A 353 5.62 18.50 -5.94
CA TRP A 353 7.01 18.14 -5.65
C TRP A 353 7.67 19.02 -4.56
N TYR A 354 6.98 20.02 -3.99
CA TYR A 354 7.44 20.69 -2.77
C TYR A 354 7.68 19.69 -1.63
N SER A 355 8.36 20.14 -0.56
CA SER A 355 8.45 19.32 0.64
C SER A 355 7.05 19.14 1.21
N SER A 356 6.80 18.01 1.86
CA SER A 356 5.56 17.85 2.60
C SER A 356 5.52 18.63 3.91
N GLU A 357 6.43 19.57 4.16
CA GLU A 357 6.21 20.57 5.20
C GLU A 357 5.50 21.78 4.69
N ASP A 358 5.91 22.24 3.51
CA ASP A 358 5.13 23.20 2.76
C ASP A 358 3.70 22.65 2.59
N MET A 359 3.55 21.33 2.38
CA MET A 359 2.24 20.66 2.34
C MET A 359 1.60 20.43 3.73
N LYS A 360 2.31 19.88 4.73
CA LYS A 360 1.78 19.59 6.08
C LYS A 360 1.31 20.87 6.74
N CYS A 361 2.15 21.90 6.77
CA CYS A 361 1.77 23.20 7.30
C CYS A 361 0.60 23.81 6.52
N ALA A 362 0.62 23.81 5.17
CA ALA A 362 -0.45 24.41 4.38
C ALA A 362 -1.79 23.65 4.41
N VAL A 363 -1.79 22.34 4.72
CA VAL A 363 -3.01 21.54 4.94
C VAL A 363 -3.50 21.65 6.39
N SER A 364 -2.61 21.55 7.39
CA SER A 364 -2.97 21.72 8.80
C SER A 364 -3.55 23.12 9.08
N GLN A 365 -3.04 24.17 8.42
CA GLN A 365 -3.61 25.53 8.51
C GLN A 365 -5.07 25.61 8.02
N ARG A 366 -5.51 24.72 7.12
CA ARG A 366 -6.90 24.67 6.60
C ARG A 366 -7.83 23.87 7.49
N GLN A 367 -7.33 22.77 8.07
CA GLN A 367 -8.07 21.97 9.05
C GLN A 367 -8.27 22.77 10.36
N GLY A 368 -7.27 23.57 10.76
CA GLY A 368 -7.30 24.39 11.96
C GLY A 368 -6.50 23.78 13.12
N SER A 369 -6.28 24.57 14.16
CA SER A 369 -5.48 24.15 15.32
C SER A 369 -6.28 23.25 16.27
N LEU A 370 -6.32 21.94 15.97
CA LEU A 370 -6.59 20.92 16.98
C LEU A 370 -5.29 20.67 17.76
N ASP A 371 -5.35 20.78 19.08
CA ASP A 371 -4.21 20.62 19.97
C ASP A 371 -4.17 19.21 20.60
N SER A 372 -2.95 18.69 20.76
CA SER A 372 -2.57 17.47 21.50
C SER A 372 -2.88 16.08 20.93
N THR A 373 -3.90 15.85 20.08
CA THR A 373 -4.13 14.56 19.36
C THR A 373 -3.29 14.40 18.08
N ARG A 374 -2.29 15.27 17.91
CA ARG A 374 -1.92 15.86 16.62
C ARG A 374 -1.08 14.99 15.68
N ASN A 375 -0.33 14.02 16.21
CA ASN A 375 0.59 13.20 15.40
C ASN A 375 -0.13 12.38 14.32
N ASP A 376 -1.31 11.83 14.63
CA ASP A 376 -1.97 10.87 13.71
C ASP A 376 -2.68 11.59 12.56
N VAL A 377 -3.19 12.82 12.80
CA VAL A 377 -3.67 13.71 11.73
C VAL A 377 -2.50 14.20 10.87
N GLU A 378 -1.37 14.60 11.47
CA GLU A 378 -0.18 14.99 10.72
C GLU A 378 0.38 13.81 9.90
N ASN A 379 0.42 12.60 10.46
CA ASN A 379 0.72 11.37 9.73
C ASN A 379 -0.31 11.07 8.63
N ALA A 380 -1.60 11.33 8.84
CA ALA A 380 -2.61 11.14 7.79
C ALA A 380 -2.51 12.20 6.69
N ILE A 381 -2.09 13.44 6.99
CA ILE A 381 -1.69 14.44 5.98
C ILE A 381 -0.45 13.96 5.24
N GLN A 382 0.53 13.40 5.95
CA GLN A 382 1.72 12.85 5.33
C GLN A 382 1.39 11.70 4.39
N TRP A 383 0.55 10.75 4.83
CA TRP A 383 0.06 9.67 3.98
C TRP A 383 -0.87 10.20 2.89
N GLY A 384 -1.75 11.19 3.11
CA GLY A 384 -2.53 11.84 2.06
C GLY A 384 -1.66 12.51 0.98
N HIS A 385 -0.56 13.14 1.39
CA HIS A 385 0.52 13.59 0.53
C HIS A 385 1.58 12.50 0.29
N LEU A 386 1.24 11.22 0.50
CA LEU A 386 1.80 10.00 -0.12
C LEU A 386 0.67 9.28 -0.91
N LEU A 387 -0.37 10.01 -1.37
CA LEU A 387 -1.42 9.49 -2.27
C LEU A 387 -1.90 10.43 -3.46
N VAL A 388 -1.32 11.64 -3.73
CA VAL A 388 -1.71 12.63 -4.80
C VAL A 388 -0.79 12.96 -6.05
N LEU A 389 0.54 12.74 -6.07
CA LEU A 389 1.57 13.14 -7.08
C LEU A 389 2.45 12.06 -7.81
N THR A 390 2.83 10.89 -7.31
CA THR A 390 3.35 9.77 -8.13
C THR A 390 2.22 9.26 -9.02
N THR A 391 1.00 9.47 -8.55
CA THR A 391 -0.21 9.71 -9.31
C THR A 391 0.03 10.52 -10.56
N PHE A 392 0.58 11.71 -10.34
CA PHE A 392 0.61 12.81 -11.25
C PHE A 392 1.83 12.62 -12.15
N ALA A 393 3.03 12.41 -11.61
CA ALA A 393 4.21 11.90 -12.29
C ALA A 393 3.92 10.64 -13.13
N GLY A 394 3.26 9.64 -12.55
CA GLY A 394 2.97 8.35 -13.17
C GLY A 394 2.01 8.45 -14.34
N ALA A 395 0.89 9.16 -14.17
CA ALA A 395 -0.04 9.43 -15.27
C ALA A 395 0.41 10.57 -16.21
N SER A 396 1.31 11.46 -15.77
CA SER A 396 1.83 12.55 -16.61
C SER A 396 2.94 12.01 -17.48
N VAL A 397 2.75 12.02 -18.78
CA VAL A 397 3.85 11.76 -19.72
C VAL A 397 4.73 13.02 -19.79
N PRO A 398 5.98 13.02 -19.26
CA PRO A 398 6.76 14.24 -19.01
C PRO A 398 7.48 14.77 -20.27
N ASN A 399 6.75 14.80 -21.40
CA ASN A 399 7.19 15.42 -22.64
C ASN A 399 6.82 16.91 -22.67
N SER A 400 7.70 17.76 -22.14
CA SER A 400 8.12 19.06 -22.74
C SER A 400 8.93 19.94 -21.75
N PHE A 401 10.12 19.51 -21.34
CA PHE A 401 11.18 20.48 -21.02
C PHE A 401 11.83 20.96 -22.32
N HIS A 402 12.18 22.26 -22.39
CA HIS A 402 12.55 23.03 -23.57
C HIS A 402 11.45 23.20 -24.64
N SER A 403 10.92 24.42 -24.69
CA SER A 403 10.28 24.97 -25.89
C SER A 403 11.28 25.15 -27.04
N ASN A 404 10.79 25.05 -28.27
CA ASN A 404 11.42 25.54 -29.50
C ASN A 404 12.65 24.78 -30.05
N ALA A 405 12.95 23.56 -29.58
CA ALA A 405 13.87 22.65 -30.28
C ALA A 405 13.08 21.74 -31.25
N THR A 406 13.51 21.67 -32.52
CA THR A 406 12.77 21.00 -33.62
C THR A 406 12.92 19.48 -33.70
N ASN A 407 13.43 18.84 -32.64
CA ASN A 407 13.53 17.37 -32.53
C ASN A 407 12.72 16.89 -31.32
N PRO A 408 11.87 15.86 -31.45
CA PRO A 408 11.26 15.20 -30.30
C PRO A 408 12.33 14.43 -29.52
N VAL A 409 12.88 15.05 -28.48
CA VAL A 409 13.77 14.38 -27.53
C VAL A 409 12.96 13.29 -26.84
N LYS A 410 13.46 12.05 -26.89
CA LYS A 410 12.82 10.89 -26.25
C LYS A 410 12.64 11.11 -24.75
N THR A 411 11.58 10.54 -24.19
CA THR A 411 11.32 10.61 -22.76
C THR A 411 12.45 9.91 -22.02
N ASN A 412 13.13 10.63 -21.12
CA ASN A 412 14.35 10.14 -20.49
C ASN A 412 13.98 9.35 -19.22
N ASP A 413 14.09 8.02 -19.26
CA ASP A 413 13.81 7.15 -18.10
C ASP A 413 14.72 7.50 -16.89
N LEU A 414 15.84 8.20 -17.12
CA LEU A 414 16.69 8.82 -16.09
C LEU A 414 15.98 9.88 -15.21
N ILE A 415 14.87 10.46 -15.67
CA ILE A 415 14.07 11.39 -14.85
C ILE A 415 13.13 10.58 -13.96
N ARG A 416 12.45 9.58 -14.54
CA ARG A 416 11.55 8.67 -13.82
C ARG A 416 12.28 7.89 -12.72
N SER A 417 13.54 7.49 -12.96
CA SER A 417 14.39 6.83 -11.96
C SER A 417 14.67 7.69 -10.73
N VAL A 418 14.99 8.96 -10.93
CA VAL A 418 15.22 9.95 -9.86
C VAL A 418 13.92 10.22 -9.10
N GLU A 419 12.81 10.39 -9.80
CA GLU A 419 11.50 10.54 -9.18
C GLU A 419 11.14 9.32 -8.32
N ILE A 420 11.18 8.09 -8.86
CA ILE A 420 10.93 6.86 -8.09
C ILE A 420 11.85 6.75 -6.87
N SER A 421 13.12 7.12 -7.01
CA SER A 421 14.07 7.12 -5.88
C SER A 421 13.69 8.10 -4.78
N HIS A 422 13.24 9.31 -5.13
CA HIS A 422 12.66 10.24 -4.16
C HIS A 422 11.38 9.68 -3.55
N LEU A 423 10.59 8.91 -4.29
CA LEU A 423 9.32 8.40 -3.80
C LEU A 423 9.51 7.22 -2.82
N PHE A 424 10.47 6.33 -3.06
CA PHE A 424 10.88 5.35 -2.06
C PHE A 424 11.43 6.02 -0.79
N ALA A 425 12.22 7.09 -0.91
CA ALA A 425 12.72 7.84 0.24
C ALA A 425 11.58 8.54 1.03
N ARG A 426 10.67 9.22 0.33
CA ARG A 426 9.52 9.87 0.97
C ARG A 426 8.54 8.84 1.58
N TYR A 427 8.42 7.63 1.01
CA TYR A 427 7.66 6.51 1.61
C TYR A 427 8.26 6.09 2.95
N ARG A 428 9.57 5.80 2.96
CA ARG A 428 10.30 5.38 4.17
C ARG A 428 10.01 6.33 5.32
N ASP A 429 10.15 7.62 5.06
CA ASP A 429 10.02 8.62 6.10
C ASP A 429 8.58 8.75 6.64
N CYS A 430 7.53 8.41 5.85
CA CYS A 430 6.16 8.27 6.36
C CYS A 430 6.01 7.02 7.23
N ALA A 431 6.54 5.88 6.77
CA ALA A 431 6.47 4.60 7.48
C ALA A 431 7.25 4.62 8.82
N LEU A 432 8.32 5.40 8.92
CA LEU A 432 9.09 5.59 10.16
C LEU A 432 8.39 6.48 11.20
N LEU A 433 7.36 7.23 10.81
CA LEU A 433 6.58 8.11 11.69
C LEU A 433 5.20 7.54 12.05
N ASP A 434 4.71 6.57 11.28
CA ASP A 434 3.50 5.84 11.57
C ASP A 434 3.65 4.98 12.85
N ASN A 435 2.85 5.30 13.87
CA ASN A 435 2.82 4.57 15.14
C ASN A 435 1.69 3.52 15.15
N ILE A 436 0.87 3.45 14.09
CA ILE A 436 -0.33 2.63 14.02
C ILE A 436 -0.02 1.37 13.20
N ALA A 437 0.21 0.25 13.91
CA ALA A 437 0.60 -1.03 13.33
C ALA A 437 -0.51 -1.76 12.52
N SER A 438 -1.41 -1.01 11.87
CA SER A 438 -2.53 -1.51 11.05
C SER A 438 -2.63 -0.86 9.66
N SER A 439 -1.68 -0.02 9.26
CA SER A 439 -1.72 0.75 8.00
C SER A 439 -1.39 -0.05 6.72
N ASN A 440 -1.36 -1.39 6.78
CA ASN A 440 -1.15 -2.29 5.64
C ASN A 440 -1.95 -1.91 4.39
N GLU A 441 -3.20 -1.46 4.57
CA GLU A 441 -4.06 -1.04 3.45
C GLU A 441 -3.53 0.20 2.73
N VAL A 442 -2.85 1.12 3.41
CA VAL A 442 -2.28 2.32 2.77
C VAL A 442 -0.96 1.97 2.07
N VAL A 443 -0.17 1.05 2.65
CA VAL A 443 1.04 0.49 2.03
C VAL A 443 0.69 -0.25 0.73
N GLN A 444 -0.29 -1.16 0.76
CA GLN A 444 -0.76 -1.91 -0.41
C GLN A 444 -1.15 -0.98 -1.57
N VAL A 445 -2.00 0.02 -1.29
CA VAL A 445 -2.49 0.92 -2.34
C VAL A 445 -1.41 1.96 -2.72
N PHE A 446 -0.30 2.09 -1.99
CA PHE A 446 0.92 2.73 -2.52
C PHE A 446 1.67 1.81 -3.48
N THR A 447 1.90 0.54 -3.10
CA THR A 447 2.60 -0.47 -3.90
C THR A 447 1.94 -0.72 -5.26
N ASP A 448 0.62 -0.99 -5.29
CA ASP A 448 -0.16 -1.18 -6.53
C ASP A 448 0.01 -0.04 -7.54
N LEU A 449 0.31 1.15 -7.01
CA LEU A 449 0.23 2.41 -7.73
C LEU A 449 1.62 2.99 -8.05
N ILE A 450 2.67 2.54 -7.35
CA ILE A 450 4.04 2.54 -7.87
C ILE A 450 4.20 1.53 -9.02
N LEU A 451 3.58 0.35 -8.92
CA LEU A 451 3.61 -0.66 -9.98
C LEU A 451 3.02 -0.14 -11.29
N GLN A 452 1.97 0.70 -11.22
CA GLN A 452 1.44 1.38 -12.40
C GLN A 452 2.38 2.47 -12.97
N TYR A 453 3.13 3.21 -12.13
CA TYR A 453 4.16 4.12 -12.67
C TYR A 453 5.19 3.32 -13.49
N PHE A 454 5.54 2.10 -13.07
CA PHE A 454 6.45 1.25 -13.83
C PHE A 454 5.95 0.81 -15.22
N GLU A 455 4.62 0.78 -15.47
CA GLU A 455 4.09 0.53 -16.83
C GLU A 455 4.48 1.64 -17.84
N HIS A 456 4.94 2.80 -17.36
CA HIS A 456 5.27 3.95 -18.20
C HIS A 456 6.74 4.01 -18.67
N PHE A 457 7.62 3.10 -18.20
CA PHE A 457 9.03 3.05 -18.62
C PHE A 457 9.17 2.59 -20.08
N GLU A 458 10.02 3.25 -20.86
CA GLU A 458 10.34 2.77 -22.23
C GLU A 458 11.35 1.62 -22.18
N GLN A 459 12.30 1.66 -21.25
CA GLN A 459 13.32 0.64 -21.05
C GLN A 459 13.17 -0.09 -19.71
N ILE A 460 12.78 -1.37 -19.78
CA ILE A 460 12.71 -2.26 -18.61
C ILE A 460 14.08 -2.37 -17.90
N LYS A 461 15.20 -2.19 -18.61
CA LYS A 461 16.55 -2.15 -18.03
C LYS A 461 16.75 -1.01 -17.04
N ASP A 462 16.22 0.18 -17.35
CA ASP A 462 16.38 1.35 -16.50
C ASP A 462 15.51 1.20 -15.24
N LEU A 463 14.32 0.62 -15.37
CA LEU A 463 13.50 0.18 -14.24
C LEU A 463 14.22 -0.87 -13.37
N GLN A 464 14.84 -1.89 -13.97
CA GLN A 464 15.59 -2.92 -13.25
C GLN A 464 16.76 -2.32 -12.45
N LEU A 465 17.51 -1.37 -13.04
CA LEU A 465 18.59 -0.66 -12.35
C LEU A 465 18.09 0.15 -11.15
N VAL A 466 16.95 0.83 -11.27
CA VAL A 466 16.32 1.56 -10.16
C VAL A 466 15.92 0.62 -9.03
N LEU A 467 15.23 -0.48 -9.36
CA LEU A 467 14.82 -1.46 -8.36
C LEU A 467 16.01 -2.06 -7.63
N TRP A 468 17.14 -2.30 -8.31
CA TRP A 468 18.37 -2.71 -7.63
C TRP A 468 18.95 -1.65 -6.70
N GLN A 469 18.97 -0.38 -7.09
CA GLN A 469 19.39 0.72 -6.22
C GLN A 469 18.51 0.84 -4.97
N GLN A 470 17.19 0.62 -5.10
CA GLN A 470 16.26 0.63 -3.96
C GLN A 470 16.36 -0.63 -3.09
N THR A 471 16.69 -1.79 -3.67
CA THR A 471 16.92 -3.05 -2.93
C THR A 471 18.16 -2.95 -2.05
N MET A 472 19.24 -2.41 -2.60
CA MET A 472 20.53 -2.26 -1.90
C MET A 472 20.58 -1.01 -0.99
N TYR A 473 19.44 -0.36 -0.76
CA TYR A 473 19.36 0.79 0.13
C TYR A 473 19.57 0.37 1.60
N PRO A 474 20.31 1.15 2.42
CA PRO A 474 20.65 0.75 3.79
C PRO A 474 19.47 0.82 4.79
N ASP A 475 18.35 1.46 4.43
CA ASP A 475 17.14 1.50 5.25
C ASP A 475 16.19 0.33 4.97
N TRP A 476 15.73 -0.32 6.04
CA TRP A 476 14.92 -1.53 6.00
C TRP A 476 13.46 -1.29 5.59
N MET A 477 12.84 -0.15 5.91
CA MET A 477 11.47 0.18 5.47
C MET A 477 11.44 0.37 3.95
N GLN A 478 12.43 1.09 3.44
CA GLN A 478 12.59 1.35 2.00
C GLN A 478 12.85 0.04 1.24
N ARG A 479 13.72 -0.83 1.78
CA ARG A 479 14.01 -2.15 1.23
C ARG A 479 12.80 -3.09 1.25
N THR A 480 12.06 -3.15 2.36
CA THR A 480 10.92 -4.08 2.51
C THR A 480 9.84 -3.82 1.44
N VAL A 481 9.51 -2.56 1.16
CA VAL A 481 8.57 -2.24 0.06
C VAL A 481 9.17 -2.46 -1.32
N CYS A 482 10.50 -2.36 -1.48
CA CYS A 482 11.15 -2.80 -2.71
C CYS A 482 11.05 -4.33 -2.91
N TRP A 483 11.13 -5.13 -1.84
CA TRP A 483 10.90 -6.58 -1.87
C TRP A 483 9.44 -6.95 -2.17
N GLU A 484 8.47 -6.25 -1.57
CA GLU A 484 7.04 -6.36 -1.92
C GLU A 484 6.82 -6.09 -3.42
N VAL A 485 7.42 -5.01 -3.94
CA VAL A 485 7.42 -4.66 -5.37
C VAL A 485 8.04 -5.76 -6.24
N TRP A 486 9.19 -6.32 -5.85
CA TRP A 486 9.80 -7.43 -6.58
C TRP A 486 8.91 -8.69 -6.58
N ARG A 487 8.22 -9.00 -5.47
CA ARG A 487 7.25 -10.10 -5.43
C ARG A 487 6.16 -9.89 -6.48
N GLU A 488 5.52 -8.72 -6.49
CA GLU A 488 4.44 -8.44 -7.44
C GLU A 488 4.93 -8.47 -8.90
N LEU A 489 6.12 -7.91 -9.18
CA LEU A 489 6.72 -7.92 -10.51
C LEU A 489 7.06 -9.32 -11.00
N LEU A 490 7.78 -10.12 -10.20
CA LEU A 490 8.23 -11.47 -10.59
C LEU A 490 7.10 -12.50 -10.60
N CYS A 491 6.12 -12.39 -9.69
CA CYS A 491 5.09 -13.41 -9.51
C CYS A 491 3.81 -13.14 -10.31
N PHE A 492 3.43 -11.87 -10.49
CA PHE A 492 2.08 -11.51 -10.98
C PHE A 492 2.05 -10.55 -12.18
N CYS A 493 2.93 -9.55 -12.25
CA CYS A 493 2.85 -8.49 -13.27
C CYS A 493 3.67 -8.78 -14.54
N TRP A 494 4.92 -9.24 -14.44
CA TRP A 494 5.74 -9.48 -15.62
C TRP A 494 5.34 -10.77 -16.36
N LYS A 495 5.61 -10.78 -17.67
CA LYS A 495 5.49 -11.98 -18.50
C LYS A 495 6.54 -13.00 -18.08
N GLU A 496 6.17 -14.29 -18.06
CA GLU A 496 6.99 -15.39 -17.55
C GLU A 496 8.40 -15.42 -18.14
N ALA A 497 8.57 -15.17 -19.45
CA ALA A 497 9.88 -15.10 -20.09
C ALA A 497 10.77 -13.94 -19.58
N LEU A 498 10.18 -12.80 -19.19
CA LEU A 498 10.92 -11.67 -18.64
C LEU A 498 11.25 -11.88 -17.16
N ALA A 499 10.30 -12.39 -16.38
CA ALA A 499 10.54 -12.78 -14.99
C ALA A 499 11.60 -13.90 -14.89
N ALA A 500 11.59 -14.86 -15.82
CA ALA A 500 12.64 -15.87 -15.96
C ALA A 500 14.00 -15.25 -16.32
N SER A 501 14.06 -14.32 -17.29
CA SER A 501 15.31 -13.63 -17.62
C SER A 501 15.87 -12.82 -16.45
N MET A 502 14.99 -12.27 -15.60
CA MET A 502 15.38 -11.51 -14.42
C MET A 502 15.86 -12.40 -13.28
N LEU A 503 15.15 -13.50 -13.01
CA LEU A 503 15.56 -14.52 -12.04
C LEU A 503 16.88 -15.18 -12.46
N GLN A 504 17.07 -15.46 -13.75
CA GLN A 504 18.33 -15.96 -14.27
C GLN A 504 19.45 -14.94 -14.03
N LEU A 505 19.23 -13.64 -14.31
CA LEU A 505 20.22 -12.60 -14.05
C LEU A 505 20.60 -12.51 -12.55
N VAL A 506 19.65 -12.71 -11.62
CA VAL A 506 19.93 -12.79 -10.17
C VAL A 506 20.79 -14.02 -9.85
N LEU A 507 20.42 -15.19 -10.36
CA LEU A 507 21.15 -16.44 -10.16
C LEU A 507 22.56 -16.40 -10.79
N ASP A 508 22.71 -15.74 -11.94
CA ASP A 508 23.98 -15.52 -12.62
C ASP A 508 24.86 -14.58 -11.78
N ILE A 509 24.34 -13.42 -11.34
CA ILE A 509 25.06 -12.46 -10.48
C ILE A 509 25.54 -13.12 -9.17
N ILE A 510 24.72 -13.98 -8.57
CA ILE A 510 25.09 -14.77 -7.38
C ILE A 510 26.18 -15.81 -7.70
N SER A 511 26.20 -16.38 -8.92
CA SER A 511 27.07 -17.51 -9.27
C SER A 511 28.28 -17.16 -10.15
N CYS A 512 28.56 -15.88 -10.40
CA CYS A 512 29.77 -15.42 -11.08
C CYS A 512 31.06 -15.79 -10.32
N ASP A 513 31.98 -16.50 -10.98
CA ASP A 513 33.38 -16.60 -10.53
C ASP A 513 34.16 -15.33 -10.90
N GLU A 514 35.00 -14.78 -9.98
CA GLU A 514 35.79 -13.54 -10.19
C GLU A 514 36.77 -13.56 -11.39
N ASN A 515 36.91 -14.68 -12.09
CA ASN A 515 37.68 -14.77 -13.33
C ASN A 515 37.07 -13.92 -14.46
N ASP A 516 35.74 -13.75 -14.49
CA ASP A 516 35.10 -12.73 -15.32
C ASP A 516 35.28 -11.37 -14.64
N SER A 517 36.33 -10.66 -15.05
CA SER A 517 36.89 -9.46 -14.40
C SER A 517 36.01 -8.19 -14.39
N ILE A 518 34.70 -8.35 -14.60
CA ILE A 518 33.73 -7.29 -14.92
C ILE A 518 32.86 -6.94 -13.70
N ILE A 519 32.56 -7.90 -12.81
CA ILE A 519 31.66 -7.70 -11.66
C ILE A 519 32.35 -8.18 -10.38
N VAL A 520 32.66 -7.26 -9.47
CA VAL A 520 33.00 -7.55 -8.07
C VAL A 520 31.88 -6.97 -7.22
N LEU A 521 31.10 -7.84 -6.55
CA LEU A 521 30.01 -7.41 -5.68
C LEU A 521 30.54 -6.77 -4.39
N ALA A 522 29.83 -5.76 -3.89
CA ALA A 522 30.10 -5.21 -2.57
C ALA A 522 29.70 -6.21 -1.47
N SER A 523 30.45 -6.24 -0.36
CA SER A 523 30.20 -7.16 0.76
C SER A 523 28.76 -7.03 1.28
N GLY A 524 28.02 -8.14 1.33
CA GLY A 524 26.63 -8.20 1.78
C GLY A 524 25.57 -8.11 0.66
N VAL A 525 25.92 -7.67 -0.56
CA VAL A 525 24.97 -7.63 -1.70
C VAL A 525 24.42 -9.02 -2.02
N GLU A 526 25.28 -10.04 -1.97
CA GLU A 526 24.93 -11.44 -2.19
C GLU A 526 23.89 -11.93 -1.16
N ASP A 527 24.07 -11.61 0.12
CA ASP A 527 23.16 -11.98 1.21
C ASP A 527 21.79 -11.28 1.09
N GLU A 528 21.74 -10.04 0.60
CA GLU A 528 20.49 -9.32 0.32
C GLU A 528 19.75 -9.91 -0.89
N LEU A 529 20.47 -10.35 -1.93
CA LEU A 529 19.88 -11.06 -3.08
C LEU A 529 19.30 -12.42 -2.67
N PHE A 530 19.98 -13.17 -1.79
CA PHE A 530 19.46 -14.42 -1.23
C PHE A 530 18.21 -14.18 -0.36
N GLN A 531 18.20 -13.15 0.48
CA GLN A 531 17.03 -12.80 1.29
C GLN A 531 15.83 -12.38 0.45
N LEU A 532 16.05 -11.57 -0.60
CA LEU A 532 15.02 -11.23 -1.58
C LEU A 532 14.46 -12.51 -2.27
N LEU A 533 15.34 -13.42 -2.70
CA LEU A 533 14.92 -14.66 -3.35
C LEU A 533 14.10 -15.54 -2.39
N CYS A 534 14.53 -15.68 -1.13
CA CYS A 534 13.78 -16.35 -0.07
C CYS A 534 12.37 -15.76 0.10
N TYR A 535 12.31 -14.42 0.19
CA TYR A 535 11.08 -13.68 0.40
C TYR A 535 10.07 -13.89 -0.74
N VAL A 536 10.50 -13.85 -2.00
CA VAL A 536 9.59 -14.08 -3.14
C VAL A 536 9.33 -15.57 -3.42
N TYR A 537 10.19 -16.50 -2.99
CA TYR A 537 10.15 -17.90 -3.43
C TYR A 537 8.77 -18.54 -3.26
N ARG A 538 8.11 -18.29 -2.12
CA ARG A 538 6.78 -18.86 -1.80
C ARG A 538 5.77 -18.65 -2.93
N ASP A 539 5.74 -17.44 -3.50
CA ASP A 539 4.71 -17.01 -4.45
C ASP A 539 5.16 -17.10 -5.92
N LEU A 540 6.42 -17.48 -6.17
CA LEU A 540 6.93 -17.71 -7.53
C LEU A 540 6.09 -18.75 -8.29
N PRO A 541 5.73 -18.49 -9.55
CA PRO A 541 5.20 -19.49 -10.48
C PRO A 541 6.11 -20.73 -10.57
N VAL A 542 5.51 -21.91 -10.80
CA VAL A 542 6.22 -23.20 -10.85
C VAL A 542 7.42 -23.15 -11.80
N VAL A 543 7.26 -22.58 -13.00
CA VAL A 543 8.33 -22.43 -14.02
C VAL A 543 9.56 -21.65 -13.49
N LEU A 544 9.37 -20.71 -12.56
CA LEU A 544 10.46 -19.97 -11.93
C LEU A 544 11.07 -20.75 -10.74
N LYS A 545 10.25 -21.50 -10.00
CA LYS A 545 10.74 -22.44 -8.98
C LYS A 545 11.58 -23.58 -9.59
N ASP A 546 11.21 -24.03 -10.79
CA ASP A 546 11.97 -25.02 -11.57
C ASP A 546 13.40 -24.53 -11.86
N MET A 547 13.58 -23.22 -12.12
CA MET A 547 14.91 -22.62 -12.34
C MET A 547 15.77 -22.65 -11.07
N CYS A 548 15.20 -22.28 -9.92
CA CYS A 548 15.88 -22.37 -8.62
C CYS A 548 16.26 -23.81 -8.28
N ILE A 549 15.32 -24.76 -8.48
CA ILE A 549 15.55 -26.19 -8.26
C ILE A 549 16.61 -26.72 -9.22
N HIS A 550 16.67 -26.27 -10.47
CA HIS A 550 17.71 -26.69 -11.41
C HIS A 550 19.12 -26.28 -10.95
N GLN A 551 19.31 -25.05 -10.46
CA GLN A 551 20.60 -24.62 -9.90
C GLN A 551 20.98 -25.43 -8.65
N VAL A 552 20.04 -25.67 -7.74
CA VAL A 552 20.25 -26.53 -6.56
C VAL A 552 20.57 -27.98 -6.95
N THR A 553 19.89 -28.52 -7.96
CA THR A 553 20.11 -29.88 -8.48
C THR A 553 21.51 -30.02 -9.09
N ARG A 554 22.01 -28.96 -9.74
CA ARG A 554 23.38 -28.91 -10.29
C ARG A 554 24.45 -29.04 -9.21
N ILE A 555 24.37 -28.27 -8.12
CA ILE A 555 25.35 -28.35 -7.02
C ILE A 555 25.29 -29.69 -6.28
N ILE A 556 24.10 -30.26 -6.07
CA ILE A 556 23.94 -31.60 -5.49
C ILE A 556 24.61 -32.65 -6.39
N ASN A 557 24.39 -32.60 -7.71
CA ASN A 557 25.01 -33.54 -8.66
C ASN A 557 26.54 -33.43 -8.68
N VAL A 558 27.11 -32.22 -8.69
CA VAL A 558 28.58 -32.03 -8.65
C VAL A 558 29.16 -32.64 -7.38
N ILE A 559 28.70 -32.21 -6.21
CA ILE A 559 29.30 -32.64 -4.93
C ILE A 559 29.03 -34.13 -4.63
N SER A 560 27.88 -34.68 -5.03
CA SER A 560 27.54 -36.08 -4.75
C SER A 560 28.18 -37.08 -5.73
N THR A 561 28.44 -36.70 -6.98
CA THR A 561 29.06 -37.63 -7.96
C THR A 561 30.59 -37.54 -7.98
N GLU A 562 31.18 -36.37 -7.74
CA GLU A 562 32.65 -36.20 -7.62
C GLU A 562 33.15 -36.44 -6.18
N GLY A 563 32.23 -36.49 -5.21
CA GLY A 563 32.50 -36.80 -3.80
C GLY A 563 33.43 -35.80 -3.13
N PRO A 564 34.25 -36.22 -2.14
CA PRO A 564 35.17 -35.32 -1.43
C PRO A 564 36.24 -34.63 -2.29
N SER A 565 36.44 -35.08 -3.53
CA SER A 565 37.49 -34.59 -4.43
C SER A 565 37.03 -33.49 -5.41
N HIS A 566 35.77 -33.03 -5.31
CA HIS A 566 35.21 -32.00 -6.20
C HIS A 566 36.02 -30.68 -6.15
N PRO A 567 36.15 -29.95 -7.28
CA PRO A 567 36.79 -28.65 -7.31
C PRO A 567 35.85 -27.62 -6.67
N PHE A 568 36.28 -27.04 -5.54
CA PHE A 568 35.50 -26.01 -4.86
C PHE A 568 35.86 -24.62 -5.40
N SER A 569 34.95 -23.98 -6.13
CA SER A 569 35.05 -22.58 -6.58
C SER A 569 34.05 -21.66 -5.86
N LEU A 570 34.07 -20.36 -6.16
CA LEU A 570 33.10 -19.43 -5.59
C LEU A 570 31.69 -19.68 -6.15
N CYS A 571 31.56 -20.02 -7.45
CA CYS A 571 30.32 -20.50 -8.04
C CYS A 571 29.72 -21.73 -7.31
N VAL A 572 30.57 -22.68 -6.91
CA VAL A 572 30.17 -23.87 -6.11
C VAL A 572 29.77 -23.46 -4.68
N ALA A 573 30.46 -22.47 -4.09
CA ALA A 573 30.13 -21.93 -2.77
C ALA A 573 28.77 -21.20 -2.73
N SER A 574 28.47 -20.34 -3.71
CA SER A 574 27.23 -19.56 -3.72
C SER A 574 26.02 -20.39 -4.17
N GLN A 575 26.19 -21.40 -5.05
CA GLN A 575 25.14 -22.40 -5.29
C GLN A 575 24.81 -23.23 -4.03
N LEU A 576 25.80 -23.48 -3.16
CA LEU A 576 25.58 -24.14 -1.89
C LEU A 576 24.90 -23.21 -0.85
N GLN A 577 25.23 -21.91 -0.87
CA GLN A 577 24.51 -20.88 -0.10
C GLN A 577 23.07 -20.65 -0.63
N LEU A 578 22.80 -20.87 -1.92
CA LEU A 578 21.45 -20.89 -2.50
C LEU A 578 20.61 -22.05 -1.93
N LEU A 579 21.18 -23.26 -1.86
CA LEU A 579 20.52 -24.43 -1.26
C LEU A 579 20.19 -24.18 0.22
N GLU A 580 21.12 -23.65 1.00
CA GLU A 580 20.90 -23.24 2.40
C GLU A 580 19.69 -22.32 2.56
N HIS A 581 19.64 -21.26 1.76
CA HIS A 581 18.58 -20.26 1.79
C HIS A 581 17.21 -20.82 1.36
N LEU A 582 17.18 -21.66 0.32
CA LEU A 582 15.94 -22.31 -0.13
C LEU A 582 15.44 -23.36 0.88
N VAL A 583 16.34 -24.10 1.53
CA VAL A 583 15.99 -25.01 2.64
C VAL A 583 15.42 -24.24 3.84
N ALA A 584 15.90 -23.02 4.11
CA ALA A 584 15.35 -22.18 5.17
C ALA A 584 13.89 -21.70 4.92
N VAL A 585 13.43 -21.66 3.66
CA VAL A 585 12.04 -21.33 3.28
C VAL A 585 11.20 -22.54 2.85
N GLU A 586 11.55 -23.74 3.35
CA GLU A 586 10.80 -24.99 3.12
C GLU A 586 10.55 -25.26 1.61
N PHE A 587 11.56 -25.05 0.73
CA PHE A 587 11.33 -24.93 -0.72
C PHE A 587 10.53 -26.08 -1.36
N LEU A 588 10.81 -27.35 -1.01
CA LEU A 588 10.06 -28.50 -1.57
C LEU A 588 8.58 -28.50 -1.16
N LYS A 589 8.27 -28.11 0.08
CA LYS A 589 6.91 -27.96 0.60
C LYS A 589 6.15 -26.85 -0.14
N ASN A 590 6.84 -25.75 -0.46
CA ASN A 590 6.33 -24.64 -1.26
C ASN A 590 6.40 -24.87 -2.78
N TYR A 591 6.93 -26.02 -3.23
CA TYR A 591 7.00 -26.43 -4.63
C TYR A 591 5.89 -27.43 -4.96
N ASN A 592 5.20 -27.18 -6.07
CA ASN A 592 4.08 -27.99 -6.58
C ASN A 592 4.27 -28.30 -8.08
N GLY A 593 5.52 -28.54 -8.51
CA GLY A 593 5.84 -28.97 -9.87
C GLY A 593 5.82 -30.49 -10.03
N LEU A 594 5.63 -30.95 -11.27
CA LEU A 594 5.49 -32.39 -11.59
C LEU A 594 6.72 -33.22 -11.23
N LEU A 595 7.91 -32.61 -11.29
CA LEU A 595 9.19 -33.27 -11.02
C LEU A 595 9.49 -33.47 -9.51
N LYS A 596 8.61 -33.00 -8.61
CA LYS A 596 8.84 -33.02 -7.16
C LYS A 596 9.09 -34.43 -6.61
N GLU A 597 8.20 -35.36 -6.91
CA GLU A 597 8.29 -36.74 -6.39
C GLU A 597 9.44 -37.51 -7.07
N GLU A 598 9.73 -37.22 -8.34
CA GLU A 598 10.89 -37.76 -9.06
C GLU A 598 12.21 -37.28 -8.43
N TRP A 599 12.30 -35.99 -8.09
CA TRP A 599 13.44 -35.39 -7.40
C TRP A 599 13.64 -35.99 -6.01
N ILE A 600 12.56 -36.14 -5.22
CA ILE A 600 12.62 -36.76 -3.89
C ILE A 600 13.08 -38.22 -4.03
N ALA A 601 12.50 -38.99 -4.96
CA ALA A 601 12.86 -40.39 -5.20
C ALA A 601 14.31 -40.57 -5.67
N GLN A 602 14.88 -39.60 -6.39
CA GLN A 602 16.28 -39.61 -6.80
C GLN A 602 17.25 -39.21 -5.67
N TYR A 603 16.97 -38.10 -4.99
CA TYR A 603 17.96 -37.46 -4.10
C TYR A 603 17.87 -37.89 -2.63
N LEU A 604 16.72 -38.37 -2.14
CA LEU A 604 16.61 -38.96 -0.80
C LEU A 604 17.54 -40.17 -0.60
N PRO A 605 17.50 -41.24 -1.42
CA PRO A 605 18.39 -42.39 -1.22
C PRO A 605 19.86 -42.02 -1.42
N LEU A 606 20.17 -41.19 -2.42
CA LEU A 606 21.54 -40.73 -2.69
C LEU A 606 22.14 -39.99 -1.48
N CYS A 607 21.42 -39.04 -0.90
CA CYS A 607 21.93 -38.28 0.24
C CYS A 607 21.96 -39.09 1.54
N LEU A 608 21.10 -40.12 1.72
CA LEU A 608 21.25 -41.09 2.81
C LEU A 608 22.53 -41.93 2.66
N GLU A 609 22.83 -42.41 1.45
CA GLU A 609 24.06 -43.17 1.14
C GLU A 609 25.32 -42.31 1.27
N CYS A 610 25.30 -41.07 0.78
CA CYS A 610 26.38 -40.11 0.96
C CYS A 610 26.61 -39.76 2.44
N CYS A 611 25.55 -39.53 3.23
CA CYS A 611 25.66 -39.35 4.68
C CYS A 611 26.29 -40.57 5.36
N GLY A 612 25.82 -41.78 5.07
CA GLY A 612 26.38 -43.02 5.64
C GLY A 612 27.87 -43.17 5.32
N THR A 613 28.22 -43.09 4.02
CA THR A 613 29.60 -43.23 3.54
C THR A 613 30.54 -42.16 4.11
N VAL A 614 30.09 -40.92 4.24
CA VAL A 614 30.88 -39.84 4.84
C VAL A 614 31.08 -40.04 6.35
N LEU A 615 30.07 -40.49 7.08
CA LEU A 615 30.20 -40.77 8.51
C LEU A 615 31.09 -41.99 8.77
N GLU A 616 31.02 -43.02 7.91
CA GLU A 616 31.98 -44.14 7.93
C GLU A 616 33.40 -43.64 7.69
N LEU A 617 33.65 -42.86 6.62
CA LEU A 617 34.96 -42.27 6.33
C LEU A 617 35.51 -41.47 7.54
N LEU A 618 34.70 -40.57 8.12
CA LEU A 618 35.04 -39.78 9.31
C LEU A 618 35.30 -40.63 10.56
N SER A 619 34.61 -41.77 10.69
CA SER A 619 34.82 -42.69 11.80
C SER A 619 36.19 -43.39 11.73
N THR A 620 36.71 -43.67 10.52
CA THR A 620 37.94 -44.46 10.33
C THR A 620 39.16 -43.83 11.02
N GLU A 621 39.91 -44.64 11.78
CA GLU A 621 41.13 -44.20 12.46
C GLU A 621 42.24 -43.76 11.47
N THR A 622 42.11 -44.12 10.19
CA THR A 622 43.01 -43.70 9.10
C THR A 622 42.98 -42.19 8.81
N LEU A 623 41.96 -41.44 9.24
CA LEU A 623 41.98 -39.97 9.30
C LEU A 623 42.87 -39.43 10.44
N THR A 624 44.08 -39.96 10.53
CA THR A 624 45.16 -39.39 11.34
C THR A 624 45.58 -38.01 10.81
N PHE A 625 46.35 -37.26 11.60
CA PHE A 625 46.75 -35.86 11.37
C PHE A 625 47.57 -35.58 10.08
N SER A 626 47.70 -36.53 9.15
CA SER A 626 48.44 -36.38 7.89
C SER A 626 47.56 -36.23 6.64
N THR A 627 46.23 -36.35 6.73
CA THR A 627 45.37 -36.16 5.54
C THR A 627 45.26 -34.68 5.16
N PRO A 628 45.25 -34.32 3.85
CA PRO A 628 45.12 -32.92 3.42
C PRO A 628 43.87 -32.24 3.97
N TRP A 629 44.04 -31.01 4.45
CA TRP A 629 42.96 -30.17 4.97
C TRP A 629 41.84 -29.96 3.94
N GLU A 630 42.21 -29.83 2.66
CA GLU A 630 41.28 -29.70 1.53
C GLU A 630 40.38 -30.92 1.36
N ASN A 631 40.90 -32.13 1.55
CA ASN A 631 40.13 -33.37 1.48
C ASN A 631 39.12 -33.44 2.65
N TRP A 632 39.50 -33.04 3.86
CA TRP A 632 38.58 -33.02 5.00
C TRP A 632 37.46 -32.00 4.81
N LEU A 633 37.76 -30.81 4.27
CA LEU A 633 36.74 -29.85 3.87
C LEU A 633 35.84 -30.40 2.75
N GLY A 634 36.39 -31.17 1.81
CA GLY A 634 35.61 -31.91 0.80
C GLY A 634 34.61 -32.88 1.42
N ILE A 635 35.05 -33.71 2.38
CA ILE A 635 34.18 -34.62 3.14
C ILE A 635 33.08 -33.84 3.87
N ALA A 636 33.43 -32.73 4.55
CA ALA A 636 32.46 -31.89 5.26
C ALA A 636 31.42 -31.26 4.32
N ARG A 637 31.80 -30.86 3.10
CA ARG A 637 30.87 -30.31 2.09
C ARG A 637 29.90 -31.36 1.53
N VAL A 638 30.33 -32.62 1.38
CA VAL A 638 29.43 -33.73 0.98
C VAL A 638 28.39 -34.00 2.08
N LEU A 639 28.81 -33.99 3.36
CA LEU A 639 27.89 -34.13 4.49
C LEU A 639 26.89 -32.97 4.56
N ASP A 640 27.35 -31.73 4.41
CA ASP A 640 26.55 -30.51 4.45
C ASP A 640 25.47 -30.49 3.35
N VAL A 641 25.84 -30.75 2.08
CA VAL A 641 24.87 -30.91 0.97
C VAL A 641 23.84 -31.98 1.30
N SER A 642 24.29 -33.15 1.77
CA SER A 642 23.40 -34.28 2.03
C SER A 642 22.41 -33.98 3.16
N LEU A 643 22.86 -33.35 4.25
CA LEU A 643 21.99 -32.91 5.35
C LEU A 643 20.99 -31.83 4.91
N LEU A 644 21.40 -30.88 4.07
CA LEU A 644 20.51 -29.84 3.52
C LEU A 644 19.42 -30.43 2.61
N VAL A 645 19.76 -31.40 1.75
CA VAL A 645 18.80 -32.14 0.93
C VAL A 645 17.82 -32.91 1.80
N LEU A 646 18.33 -33.70 2.76
CA LEU A 646 17.51 -34.43 3.73
C LEU A 646 16.57 -33.51 4.50
N ARG A 647 17.00 -32.29 4.82
CA ARG A 647 16.16 -31.29 5.50
C ARG A 647 15.05 -30.78 4.59
N GLY A 648 15.35 -30.46 3.33
CA GLY A 648 14.34 -30.08 2.35
C GLY A 648 13.26 -31.15 2.17
N VAL A 649 13.64 -32.44 2.16
CA VAL A 649 12.70 -33.58 2.09
C VAL A 649 11.90 -33.73 3.38
N PHE A 650 12.56 -33.67 4.54
CA PHE A 650 11.92 -33.79 5.86
C PHE A 650 10.91 -32.67 6.14
N ASP A 651 11.24 -31.43 5.81
CA ASP A 651 10.35 -30.26 5.96
C ASP A 651 9.14 -30.31 4.98
N ASN A 652 9.15 -31.21 3.99
CA ASN A 652 8.02 -31.53 3.12
C ASN A 652 7.18 -32.73 3.60
N THR A 653 7.72 -33.64 4.42
CA THR A 653 6.95 -34.79 4.94
C THR A 653 6.10 -34.41 6.15
N GLU A 654 4.79 -34.63 6.07
CA GLU A 654 3.89 -34.43 7.21
C GLU A 654 4.14 -35.50 8.30
N LEU A 655 4.33 -35.02 9.54
CA LEU A 655 4.63 -35.86 10.71
C LEU A 655 3.40 -36.64 11.17
N GLY A 656 3.15 -37.80 10.54
CA GLY A 656 2.05 -38.70 10.90
C GLY A 656 2.01 -40.05 10.14
N HIS A 657 2.66 -40.16 8.98
CA HIS A 657 2.74 -41.43 8.24
C HIS A 657 3.84 -42.36 8.77
N GLU A 658 3.66 -43.68 8.64
CA GLU A 658 4.62 -44.69 9.12
C GLU A 658 6.02 -44.50 8.49
N ASN A 659 6.09 -44.25 7.18
CA ASN A 659 7.34 -43.95 6.47
C ASN A 659 8.07 -42.71 7.04
N ALA A 660 7.33 -41.73 7.57
CA ALA A 660 7.93 -40.54 8.19
C ALA A 660 8.53 -40.85 9.57
N MET A 661 8.01 -41.85 10.29
CA MET A 661 8.60 -42.34 11.54
C MET A 661 9.89 -43.13 11.30
N GLU A 662 9.95 -43.96 10.25
CA GLU A 662 11.18 -44.64 9.85
C GLU A 662 12.26 -43.65 9.44
N LEU A 663 11.93 -42.69 8.56
CA LEU A 663 12.83 -41.61 8.15
C LEU A 663 13.30 -40.77 9.36
N SER A 664 12.41 -40.46 10.31
CA SER A 664 12.75 -39.72 11.53
C SER A 664 13.77 -40.47 12.39
N ASN A 665 13.63 -41.78 12.57
CA ASN A 665 14.60 -42.59 13.32
C ASN A 665 15.98 -42.58 12.64
N ILE A 666 16.02 -42.77 11.31
CA ILE A 666 17.25 -42.73 10.52
C ILE A 666 17.93 -41.35 10.64
N ILE A 667 17.17 -40.26 10.47
CA ILE A 667 17.67 -38.88 10.57
C ILE A 667 18.20 -38.56 11.97
N VAL A 668 17.56 -39.02 13.05
CA VAL A 668 18.08 -38.83 14.43
C VAL A 668 19.43 -39.53 14.59
N HIS A 669 19.56 -40.78 14.15
CA HIS A 669 20.81 -41.52 14.24
C HIS A 669 21.94 -40.87 13.41
N LEU A 670 21.66 -40.47 12.17
CA LEU A 670 22.60 -39.74 11.31
C LEU A 670 23.02 -38.39 11.94
N SER A 671 22.07 -37.65 12.53
CA SER A 671 22.35 -36.32 13.12
C SER A 671 23.21 -36.42 14.37
N ILE A 672 22.98 -37.42 15.23
CA ILE A 672 23.81 -37.67 16.43
C ILE A 672 25.24 -38.04 16.02
N GLU A 673 25.39 -38.94 15.05
CA GLU A 673 26.72 -39.39 14.61
C GLU A 673 27.46 -38.29 13.84
N ALA A 674 26.76 -37.48 13.03
CA ALA A 674 27.32 -36.29 12.40
C ALA A 674 27.85 -35.30 13.44
N ILE A 675 27.06 -34.96 14.46
CA ILE A 675 27.51 -34.07 15.55
C ILE A 675 28.74 -34.65 16.26
N ALA A 676 28.78 -35.95 16.53
CA ALA A 676 29.92 -36.59 17.19
C ALA A 676 31.21 -36.57 16.34
N GLN A 677 31.13 -36.90 15.05
CA GLN A 677 32.31 -36.84 14.17
C GLN A 677 32.76 -35.39 13.93
N LEU A 678 31.83 -34.45 13.76
CA LEU A 678 32.16 -33.02 13.62
C LEU A 678 32.79 -32.47 14.93
N ALA A 679 32.34 -32.90 16.11
CA ALA A 679 32.92 -32.56 17.41
C ALA A 679 34.31 -33.18 17.66
N LYS A 680 34.54 -34.41 17.19
CA LYS A 680 35.85 -35.09 17.21
C LYS A 680 36.88 -34.30 16.38
N HIS A 681 36.49 -33.79 15.22
CA HIS A 681 37.37 -33.10 14.27
C HIS A 681 37.43 -31.56 14.42
N SER A 682 36.55 -30.93 15.21
CA SER A 682 36.48 -29.46 15.38
C SER A 682 37.77 -28.80 15.88
N LYS A 683 38.68 -29.56 16.49
CA LYS A 683 40.01 -29.07 16.91
C LYS A 683 40.94 -28.80 15.72
N GLN A 684 40.84 -29.56 14.63
CA GLN A 684 41.66 -29.38 13.42
C GLN A 684 41.35 -28.02 12.77
N MET A 685 40.05 -27.66 12.70
CA MET A 685 39.56 -26.34 12.28
C MET A 685 40.21 -25.16 13.04
N THR A 686 40.45 -25.29 14.34
CA THR A 686 41.08 -24.22 15.14
C THR A 686 42.57 -24.04 14.88
N GLN A 687 43.25 -25.06 14.35
CA GLN A 687 44.70 -25.01 14.09
C GLN A 687 45.01 -24.35 12.75
N SER A 688 44.25 -24.63 11.70
CA SER A 688 44.45 -24.05 10.37
C SER A 688 44.29 -22.53 10.34
N HIS A 689 43.28 -21.97 11.02
CA HIS A 689 43.06 -20.51 11.05
C HIS A 689 44.18 -19.72 11.73
N ALA A 690 44.94 -20.33 12.67
CA ALA A 690 46.10 -19.69 13.27
C ALA A 690 47.25 -19.49 12.28
N ILE A 691 47.33 -20.31 11.22
CA ILE A 691 48.34 -20.19 10.17
C ILE A 691 48.01 -19.00 9.25
N VAL A 692 46.75 -18.86 8.83
CA VAL A 692 46.30 -17.78 7.92
C VAL A 692 46.56 -16.38 8.52
N ASN A 693 46.28 -16.19 9.80
CA ASN A 693 46.58 -14.91 10.49
C ASN A 693 48.09 -14.62 10.60
N ASN A 694 48.97 -15.64 10.57
CA ASN A 694 50.42 -15.45 10.56
C ASN A 694 50.97 -15.15 9.15
N VAL A 695 50.33 -15.66 8.09
CA VAL A 695 50.67 -15.32 6.70
C VAL A 695 50.40 -13.82 6.39
N GLN A 696 49.55 -13.16 7.19
CA GLN A 696 49.23 -11.74 7.09
C GLN A 696 50.43 -10.77 7.28
N VAL A 697 51.61 -11.30 7.64
CA VAL A 697 52.87 -10.54 7.81
C VAL A 697 53.62 -10.31 6.47
N ASP A 698 53.58 -11.25 5.53
CA ASP A 698 54.35 -11.17 4.27
C ASP A 698 53.59 -10.41 3.16
N ARG A 699 53.74 -9.08 3.18
CA ARG A 699 53.03 -8.09 2.34
C ARG A 699 53.53 -8.01 0.88
N THR A 700 53.53 -9.11 0.13
CA THR A 700 54.01 -9.12 -1.28
C THR A 700 53.07 -9.76 -2.31
N VAL A 701 51.97 -10.41 -1.90
CA VAL A 701 50.96 -10.97 -2.81
C VAL A 701 49.85 -9.95 -3.10
N SER A 702 49.29 -9.97 -4.32
CA SER A 702 48.28 -9.00 -4.75
C SER A 702 46.95 -9.16 -4.01
N SER A 703 46.35 -8.02 -3.62
CA SER A 703 45.18 -7.96 -2.73
C SER A 703 43.95 -8.72 -3.23
N LYS A 704 43.71 -8.77 -4.55
CA LYS A 704 42.59 -9.53 -5.13
C LYS A 704 42.70 -11.04 -4.86
N ARG A 705 43.87 -11.66 -5.12
CA ARG A 705 44.08 -13.10 -4.88
C ARG A 705 43.98 -13.46 -3.39
N LEU A 706 44.40 -12.55 -2.51
CA LEU A 706 44.22 -12.68 -1.06
C LEU A 706 42.75 -12.66 -0.64
N ASN A 707 41.89 -11.87 -1.31
CA ASN A 707 40.46 -11.81 -1.00
C ASN A 707 39.71 -13.07 -1.47
N HIS A 708 39.94 -13.49 -2.72
CA HIS A 708 39.34 -14.70 -3.32
C HIS A 708 39.56 -15.95 -2.45
N ASN A 709 40.82 -16.26 -2.11
CA ASN A 709 41.14 -17.45 -1.33
C ASN A 709 40.53 -17.39 0.08
N LEU A 710 40.48 -16.19 0.67
CA LEU A 710 39.91 -15.97 2.00
C LEU A 710 38.37 -16.04 2.01
N GLN A 711 37.69 -15.70 0.90
CA GLN A 711 36.26 -15.99 0.70
C GLN A 711 36.02 -17.50 0.55
N LEU A 712 36.84 -18.20 -0.24
CA LEU A 712 36.71 -19.63 -0.51
C LEU A 712 36.96 -20.48 0.76
N GLU A 713 37.94 -20.11 1.59
CA GLU A 713 38.16 -20.69 2.92
C GLU A 713 36.96 -20.42 3.84
N ARG A 714 36.44 -19.18 3.88
CA ARG A 714 35.25 -18.83 4.67
C ARG A 714 34.00 -19.62 4.29
N ALA A 715 33.80 -19.92 3.00
CA ALA A 715 32.68 -20.72 2.52
C ALA A 715 32.86 -22.22 2.85
N SER A 716 34.07 -22.75 2.68
CA SER A 716 34.41 -24.11 3.13
C SER A 716 34.16 -24.26 4.65
N VAL A 717 34.49 -23.24 5.43
CA VAL A 717 34.26 -23.16 6.87
C VAL A 717 32.78 -23.02 7.24
N ARG A 718 31.97 -22.23 6.51
CA ARG A 718 30.51 -22.16 6.72
C ARG A 718 29.87 -23.53 6.52
N SER A 719 30.35 -24.34 5.57
CA SER A 719 29.83 -25.69 5.31
C SER A 719 29.93 -26.61 6.53
N PHE A 720 31.04 -26.56 7.28
CA PHE A 720 31.16 -27.28 8.56
C PHE A 720 30.16 -26.76 9.62
N THR A 721 30.03 -25.45 9.77
CA THR A 721 29.07 -24.84 10.72
C THR A 721 27.62 -25.19 10.37
N ARG A 722 27.28 -25.20 9.08
CA ARG A 722 25.94 -25.45 8.53
C ARG A 722 25.54 -26.94 8.59
N ALA A 723 26.50 -27.86 8.47
CA ALA A 723 26.28 -29.27 8.79
C ALA A 723 25.88 -29.47 10.26
N ILE A 724 26.57 -28.80 11.21
CA ILE A 724 26.18 -28.82 12.63
C ILE A 724 24.81 -28.18 12.84
N GLU A 725 24.54 -27.02 12.23
CA GLU A 725 23.26 -26.32 12.32
C GLU A 725 22.09 -27.18 11.81
N THR A 726 22.28 -27.89 10.70
CA THR A 726 21.26 -28.75 10.09
C THR A 726 21.04 -30.04 10.91
N ALA A 727 22.10 -30.64 11.46
CA ALA A 727 21.98 -31.75 12.40
C ALA A 727 21.23 -31.35 13.69
N LEU A 728 21.51 -30.16 14.24
CA LEU A 728 20.79 -29.64 15.42
C LEU A 728 19.35 -29.24 15.09
N TYR A 729 19.05 -28.80 13.87
CA TYR A 729 17.68 -28.57 13.40
C TYR A 729 16.84 -29.85 13.45
N PHE A 730 17.36 -30.96 12.91
CA PHE A 730 16.70 -32.26 12.99
C PHE A 730 16.48 -32.71 14.44
N LEU A 731 17.51 -32.61 15.29
CA LEU A 731 17.39 -32.97 16.70
C LEU A 731 16.45 -32.04 17.50
N SER A 732 16.22 -30.81 17.05
CA SER A 732 15.19 -29.94 17.62
C SER A 732 13.78 -30.35 17.19
N LYS A 733 13.56 -30.62 15.90
CA LYS A 733 12.26 -31.07 15.37
C LYS A 733 11.85 -32.44 15.92
N LEU A 734 12.82 -33.35 16.05
CA LEU A 734 12.65 -34.72 16.55
C LEU A 734 13.05 -34.85 18.03
N GLY A 735 13.00 -33.73 18.78
CA GLY A 735 13.43 -33.66 20.18
C GLY A 735 12.68 -34.62 21.11
N SER A 736 11.45 -35.04 20.78
CA SER A 736 10.73 -36.09 21.51
C SER A 736 11.47 -37.43 21.51
N ILE A 737 12.06 -37.82 20.37
CA ILE A 737 12.86 -39.05 20.23
C ILE A 737 14.13 -38.92 21.08
N LEU A 738 14.86 -37.80 20.95
CA LEU A 738 16.07 -37.52 21.72
C LEU A 738 15.84 -37.53 23.25
N LYS A 739 14.70 -36.98 23.70
CA LYS A 739 14.31 -36.92 25.13
C LYS A 739 14.04 -38.29 25.76
N THR A 740 13.72 -39.32 24.98
CA THR A 740 13.62 -40.70 25.52
C THR A 740 14.96 -41.23 26.05
N ASN A 741 16.07 -40.62 25.61
CA ASN A 741 17.44 -40.92 26.03
C ASN A 741 17.84 -42.40 25.91
N THR A 742 17.19 -43.16 25.02
CA THR A 742 17.56 -44.54 24.71
C THR A 742 19.03 -44.59 24.32
N ASN A 743 19.81 -45.46 24.96
CA ASN A 743 21.27 -45.57 24.77
C ASN A 743 22.06 -44.27 25.07
N HIS A 744 21.60 -43.45 26.04
CA HIS A 744 22.25 -42.22 26.52
C HIS A 744 22.49 -41.14 25.45
N GLN A 745 21.69 -41.12 24.37
CA GLN A 745 21.82 -40.20 23.24
C GLN A 745 21.87 -38.72 23.62
N CYS A 746 21.02 -38.27 24.56
CA CYS A 746 21.02 -36.87 25.01
C CYS A 746 22.32 -36.50 25.73
N VAL A 747 22.88 -37.43 26.51
CA VAL A 747 24.17 -37.26 27.21
C VAL A 747 25.32 -37.15 26.19
N ARG A 748 25.33 -37.98 25.15
CA ARG A 748 26.32 -37.92 24.06
C ARG A 748 26.28 -36.57 23.33
N VAL A 749 25.09 -36.15 22.87
CA VAL A 749 24.91 -34.85 22.20
C VAL A 749 25.38 -33.67 23.08
N LEU A 750 25.10 -33.68 24.38
CA LEU A 750 25.59 -32.65 25.30
C LEU A 750 27.13 -32.66 25.47
N GLN A 751 27.77 -33.82 25.43
CA GLN A 751 29.24 -33.93 25.46
C GLN A 751 29.88 -33.43 24.16
N ASP A 752 29.32 -33.80 23.00
CA ASP A 752 29.83 -33.39 21.69
C ASP A 752 29.63 -31.87 21.48
N LEU A 753 28.49 -31.32 21.90
CA LEU A 753 28.25 -29.87 21.93
C LEU A 753 29.26 -29.11 22.81
N LEU A 754 29.70 -29.68 23.94
CA LEU A 754 30.71 -29.06 24.79
C LEU A 754 32.09 -28.96 24.12
N LEU A 755 32.43 -29.92 23.25
CA LEU A 755 33.67 -29.92 22.44
C LEU A 755 33.59 -28.91 21.29
N ILE A 756 32.44 -28.84 20.63
CA ILE A 756 32.14 -27.83 19.59
C ILE A 756 32.23 -26.42 20.18
N VAL A 757 31.63 -26.17 21.35
CA VAL A 757 31.67 -24.87 22.04
C VAL A 757 33.08 -24.47 22.48
N ASP A 758 33.90 -25.40 22.97
CA ASP A 758 35.32 -25.13 23.28
C ASP A 758 36.12 -24.76 22.02
N SER A 759 35.81 -25.40 20.89
CA SER A 759 36.50 -25.16 19.62
C SER A 759 36.08 -23.80 19.02
N ALA A 760 34.78 -23.50 19.00
CA ALA A 760 34.22 -22.22 18.56
C ALA A 760 34.77 -21.03 19.36
N ARG A 761 35.05 -21.23 20.65
CA ARG A 761 35.64 -20.20 21.53
C ARG A 761 37.02 -19.72 21.07
N ASN A 762 37.82 -20.59 20.46
CA ASN A 762 39.13 -20.24 19.92
C ASN A 762 39.04 -19.47 18.58
N LEU A 763 37.89 -19.53 17.89
CA LEU A 763 37.63 -18.87 16.61
C LEU A 763 37.01 -17.46 16.76
N GLN A 764 36.78 -17.00 18.00
CA GLN A 764 36.09 -15.73 18.28
C GLN A 764 36.78 -14.48 17.74
N HIS A 765 38.10 -14.54 17.47
CA HIS A 765 38.85 -13.45 16.85
C HIS A 765 38.48 -13.16 15.37
N VAL A 766 37.61 -13.98 14.75
CA VAL A 766 37.19 -13.85 13.33
C VAL A 766 35.68 -13.57 13.20
N GLY A 767 35.01 -13.13 14.28
CA GLY A 767 33.60 -12.68 14.28
C GLY A 767 32.55 -13.80 14.23
N ARG A 768 32.71 -14.80 13.35
CA ARG A 768 31.74 -15.90 13.15
C ARG A 768 31.67 -16.91 14.30
N GLY A 769 32.61 -16.90 15.24
CA GLY A 769 32.57 -17.74 16.45
C GLY A 769 31.41 -17.45 17.43
N SER A 770 30.55 -16.49 17.08
CA SER A 770 29.31 -16.14 17.80
C SER A 770 28.08 -16.89 17.26
N GLU A 771 27.97 -17.06 15.93
CA GLU A 771 26.82 -17.69 15.24
C GLU A 771 26.55 -19.11 15.75
N LEU A 772 27.58 -19.96 15.76
CA LEU A 772 27.49 -21.35 16.23
C LEU A 772 27.10 -21.44 17.71
N LEU A 773 27.47 -20.45 18.53
CA LEU A 773 27.07 -20.39 19.94
C LEU A 773 25.60 -19.96 20.10
N ILE A 774 25.08 -19.10 19.21
CA ILE A 774 23.66 -18.73 19.15
C ILE A 774 22.83 -19.95 18.71
N ILE A 775 23.30 -20.72 17.72
CA ILE A 775 22.66 -21.95 17.25
C ILE A 775 22.58 -22.99 18.38
N VAL A 776 23.68 -23.23 19.09
CA VAL A 776 23.69 -24.15 20.26
C VAL A 776 22.78 -23.64 21.39
N ALA A 777 22.76 -22.34 21.67
CA ALA A 777 21.86 -21.78 22.68
C ALA A 777 20.37 -21.91 22.28
N ARG A 778 20.03 -21.67 21.01
CA ARG A 778 18.67 -21.90 20.47
C ARG A 778 18.27 -23.37 20.52
N PHE A 779 19.18 -24.30 20.22
CA PHE A 779 18.92 -25.73 20.37
C PHE A 779 18.60 -26.11 21.82
N VAL A 780 19.30 -25.55 22.81
CA VAL A 780 18.97 -25.75 24.23
C VAL A 780 17.60 -25.15 24.57
N GLU A 781 17.28 -23.95 24.08
CA GLU A 781 15.97 -23.29 24.27
C GLU A 781 14.80 -24.09 23.65
N SER A 782 14.95 -24.63 22.44
CA SER A 782 13.86 -25.27 21.69
C SER A 782 13.74 -26.78 21.92
N ALA A 783 14.86 -27.49 22.10
CA ALA A 783 14.88 -28.95 22.10
C ALA A 783 15.01 -29.55 23.51
N LEU A 784 15.60 -28.83 24.47
CA LEU A 784 16.06 -29.38 25.75
C LEU A 784 15.39 -28.76 27.00
N PHE A 785 14.51 -27.77 26.82
CA PHE A 785 13.92 -27.00 27.93
C PHE A 785 13.06 -27.81 28.91
N ASP A 786 12.33 -28.80 28.42
CA ASP A 786 11.36 -29.65 29.11
C ASP A 786 11.92 -31.04 29.51
N MET A 787 13.24 -31.23 29.42
CA MET A 787 13.91 -32.52 29.63
C MET A 787 13.48 -33.22 30.93
N GLN A 788 13.13 -34.50 30.83
CA GLN A 788 12.74 -35.36 31.95
C GLN A 788 13.81 -36.43 32.19
N ILE A 789 14.77 -36.13 33.05
CA ILE A 789 15.95 -36.97 33.27
C ILE A 789 15.69 -37.98 34.39
N ALA A 790 16.17 -39.21 34.23
CA ALA A 790 16.14 -40.22 35.27
C ALA A 790 17.05 -39.83 36.44
N ARG A 791 16.61 -40.09 37.69
CA ARG A 791 17.32 -39.65 38.92
C ARG A 791 18.79 -40.06 39.00
N ASN A 792 19.20 -41.14 38.33
CA ASN A 792 20.57 -41.63 38.30
C ASN A 792 21.48 -40.81 37.36
N ASP A 793 20.94 -40.34 36.21
CA ASP A 793 21.68 -39.55 35.21
C ASP A 793 21.72 -38.06 35.55
N MET A 794 20.80 -37.60 36.42
CA MET A 794 20.61 -36.21 36.81
C MET A 794 21.91 -35.46 37.18
N PRO A 795 22.86 -36.02 37.98
CA PRO A 795 24.09 -35.30 38.32
C PRO A 795 25.00 -35.07 37.10
N VAL A 796 25.06 -36.05 36.19
CA VAL A 796 25.89 -35.98 34.97
C VAL A 796 25.32 -34.94 34.01
N VAL A 797 24.01 -34.98 33.76
CA VAL A 797 23.35 -34.03 32.85
C VAL A 797 23.40 -32.60 33.41
N TRP A 798 23.20 -32.43 34.72
CA TRP A 798 23.39 -31.14 35.39
C TRP A 798 24.82 -30.61 35.25
N GLN A 799 25.84 -31.46 35.43
CA GLN A 799 27.25 -31.08 35.26
C GLN A 799 27.54 -30.63 33.82
N LEU A 800 27.03 -31.34 32.81
CA LEU A 800 27.21 -31.00 31.40
C LEU A 800 26.53 -29.67 31.05
N LEU A 801 25.27 -29.47 31.45
CA LEU A 801 24.53 -28.23 31.21
C LEU A 801 25.15 -27.04 31.95
N ARG A 802 25.61 -27.21 33.20
CA ARG A 802 26.35 -26.20 33.95
C ARG A 802 27.63 -25.77 33.21
N LEU A 803 28.41 -26.72 32.71
CA LEU A 803 29.61 -26.43 31.92
C LEU A 803 29.26 -25.72 30.60
N LEU A 804 28.15 -26.10 29.95
CA LEU A 804 27.70 -25.53 28.68
C LEU A 804 27.32 -24.05 28.85
N PHE A 805 26.44 -23.75 29.81
CA PHE A 805 26.04 -22.38 30.12
C PHE A 805 27.21 -21.53 30.65
N GLN A 806 28.11 -22.08 31.48
CA GLN A 806 29.32 -21.35 31.89
C GLN A 806 30.20 -20.95 30.69
N LYS A 807 30.40 -21.85 29.72
CA LYS A 807 31.15 -21.52 28.49
C LYS A 807 30.42 -20.48 27.65
N LEU A 808 29.11 -20.64 27.45
CA LEU A 808 28.26 -19.72 26.67
C LEU A 808 28.23 -18.30 27.27
N PHE A 809 28.02 -18.14 28.58
CA PHE A 809 28.06 -16.82 29.22
C PHE A 809 29.46 -16.19 29.19
N THR A 810 30.53 -16.99 29.33
CA THR A 810 31.91 -16.48 29.23
C THR A 810 32.29 -16.14 27.77
N ALA A 811 31.61 -16.69 26.77
CA ALA A 811 31.71 -16.27 25.39
C ALA A 811 30.96 -14.94 25.15
N ALA A 812 29.71 -14.86 25.58
CA ALA A 812 28.89 -13.64 25.45
C ALA A 812 29.55 -12.41 26.09
N GLY A 813 30.11 -12.56 27.29
CA GLY A 813 30.84 -11.49 27.98
C GLY A 813 32.20 -11.11 27.37
N LYS A 814 32.70 -11.86 26.38
CA LYS A 814 33.94 -11.56 25.64
C LYS A 814 33.72 -10.99 24.23
N THR A 815 32.53 -11.17 23.66
CA THR A 815 32.22 -10.79 22.27
C THR A 815 31.29 -9.58 22.16
N GLU A 816 30.85 -9.01 23.30
CA GLU A 816 29.83 -7.96 23.40
C GLU A 816 28.50 -8.28 22.66
N SER A 817 28.30 -9.55 22.30
CA SER A 817 27.14 -10.00 21.53
C SER A 817 25.89 -10.01 22.39
N SER A 818 25.17 -8.89 22.35
CA SER A 818 23.87 -8.70 23.01
C SER A 818 22.88 -9.80 22.62
N LEU A 819 22.87 -10.25 21.37
CA LEU A 819 22.04 -11.35 20.88
C LEU A 819 22.41 -12.70 21.52
N LEU A 820 23.70 -13.08 21.56
CA LEU A 820 24.13 -14.32 22.22
C LEU A 820 23.81 -14.30 23.72
N LEU A 821 24.05 -13.16 24.39
CA LEU A 821 23.65 -13.01 25.80
C LEU A 821 22.13 -13.14 25.97
N SER A 822 21.36 -12.57 25.06
CA SER A 822 19.89 -12.59 25.07
C SER A 822 19.35 -14.02 24.99
N VAL A 823 19.79 -14.80 23.99
CA VAL A 823 19.37 -16.19 23.78
C VAL A 823 19.87 -17.09 24.93
N CYS A 824 21.11 -16.93 25.40
CA CYS A 824 21.63 -17.74 26.52
C CYS A 824 20.85 -17.52 27.83
N LEU A 825 20.33 -16.31 28.08
CA LEU A 825 19.49 -16.03 29.25
C LEU A 825 18.08 -16.62 29.12
N ASP A 826 17.54 -16.69 27.91
CA ASP A 826 16.24 -17.34 27.65
C ASP A 826 16.33 -18.86 27.68
N ALA A 827 17.31 -19.45 26.99
CA ALA A 827 17.59 -20.89 27.04
C ALA A 827 17.78 -21.39 28.49
N LEU A 828 18.47 -20.61 29.33
CA LEU A 828 18.60 -20.94 30.76
C LEU A 828 17.26 -20.81 31.51
N TYR A 829 16.45 -19.79 31.19
CA TYR A 829 15.15 -19.61 31.83
C TYR A 829 14.20 -20.78 31.49
N GLU A 830 14.10 -21.16 30.23
CA GLU A 830 13.20 -22.23 29.77
C GLU A 830 13.60 -23.60 30.36
N VAL A 831 14.89 -23.96 30.34
CA VAL A 831 15.41 -25.18 31.01
C VAL A 831 15.09 -25.18 32.50
N VAL A 832 15.16 -24.03 33.17
CA VAL A 832 14.88 -23.89 34.62
C VAL A 832 13.38 -23.84 34.92
N ALA A 833 12.55 -23.44 33.97
CA ALA A 833 11.09 -23.37 34.13
C ALA A 833 10.39 -24.72 33.86
N HIS A 834 10.96 -25.57 32.98
CA HIS A 834 10.26 -26.73 32.43
C HIS A 834 10.94 -28.10 32.62
N SER A 835 12.25 -28.16 32.94
CA SER A 835 12.95 -29.44 33.18
C SER A 835 12.93 -29.85 34.66
N ASN A 836 12.88 -31.16 34.91
CA ASN A 836 12.94 -31.72 36.27
C ASN A 836 14.34 -31.57 36.95
N ILE A 837 15.34 -31.00 36.26
CA ILE A 837 16.67 -30.67 36.79
C ILE A 837 16.61 -29.88 38.11
N VAL A 838 15.63 -28.99 38.27
CA VAL A 838 15.53 -28.10 39.43
C VAL A 838 15.16 -28.86 40.72
N GLU A 839 14.66 -30.10 40.62
CA GLU A 839 14.45 -30.98 41.78
C GLU A 839 15.76 -31.52 42.40
N HIS A 840 16.89 -31.41 41.68
CA HIS A 840 18.17 -31.92 42.14
C HIS A 840 18.78 -31.01 43.21
N SER A 841 19.13 -31.58 44.38
CA SER A 841 19.61 -30.83 45.55
C SER A 841 20.92 -30.04 45.34
N GLU A 842 21.68 -30.36 44.30
CA GLU A 842 22.92 -29.67 43.91
C GLU A 842 22.72 -28.67 42.73
N ALA A 843 21.49 -28.50 42.24
CA ALA A 843 21.13 -27.64 41.11
C ALA A 843 21.06 -26.13 41.46
N ARG A 844 22.14 -25.59 42.05
CA ARG A 844 22.21 -24.19 42.45
C ARG A 844 22.40 -23.28 41.23
N LEU A 845 21.35 -22.57 40.81
CA LEU A 845 21.41 -21.53 39.76
C LEU A 845 22.54 -20.51 39.95
N CYS A 846 22.88 -20.22 41.21
CA CYS A 846 23.96 -19.32 41.59
C CYS A 846 25.35 -19.72 41.06
N ASP A 847 25.51 -20.99 40.66
CA ASP A 847 26.75 -21.59 40.19
C ASP A 847 26.81 -21.74 38.66
N VAL A 848 25.74 -21.33 37.96
CA VAL A 848 25.62 -21.26 36.50
C VAL A 848 25.71 -19.81 36.02
N VAL A 849 24.95 -18.89 36.64
CA VAL A 849 24.91 -17.47 36.24
C VAL A 849 26.07 -16.68 36.87
N PRO A 850 26.96 -16.05 36.09
CA PRO A 850 28.00 -15.14 36.60
C PRO A 850 27.42 -14.01 37.45
N LYS A 851 28.15 -13.55 38.47
CA LYS A 851 27.65 -12.56 39.46
C LYS A 851 27.09 -11.29 38.80
N GLU A 852 27.77 -10.74 37.80
CA GLU A 852 27.32 -9.56 37.05
C GLU A 852 25.98 -9.78 36.31
N LEU A 853 25.75 -10.98 35.78
CA LEU A 853 24.55 -11.29 34.99
C LEU A 853 23.31 -11.61 35.83
N LYS A 854 23.43 -11.79 37.16
CA LYS A 854 22.30 -12.16 38.04
C LYS A 854 21.20 -11.11 38.06
N LEU A 855 21.54 -9.82 38.01
CA LEU A 855 20.56 -8.74 37.95
C LEU A 855 19.83 -8.71 36.60
N LEU A 856 20.54 -8.95 35.49
CA LEU A 856 19.96 -9.03 34.15
C LEU A 856 19.03 -10.23 34.01
N PHE A 857 19.44 -11.41 34.48
CA PHE A 857 18.58 -12.60 34.51
C PHE A 857 17.33 -12.37 35.36
N ALA A 858 17.46 -11.88 36.60
CA ALA A 858 16.30 -11.57 37.45
C ALA A 858 15.36 -10.54 36.80
N THR A 859 15.89 -9.52 36.13
CA THR A 859 15.10 -8.53 35.38
C THR A 859 14.36 -9.20 34.22
N ARG A 860 15.03 -10.07 33.45
CA ARG A 860 14.45 -10.80 32.31
C ARG A 860 13.34 -11.75 32.74
N VAL A 861 13.53 -12.50 33.82
CA VAL A 861 12.49 -13.32 34.47
C VAL A 861 11.31 -12.45 34.92
N SER A 862 11.56 -11.25 35.46
CA SER A 862 10.49 -10.32 35.83
C SER A 862 9.75 -9.70 34.64
N MET A 863 10.30 -9.80 33.42
CA MET A 863 9.69 -9.34 32.18
C MET A 863 8.88 -10.46 31.51
N ARG A 864 9.39 -11.71 31.43
CA ARG A 864 8.61 -12.88 30.95
C ARG A 864 7.41 -13.23 31.87
N LYS A 865 7.37 -12.71 33.12
CA LYS A 865 6.25 -12.86 34.07
C LYS A 865 5.22 -11.71 34.08
N ARG A 866 5.29 -10.77 33.15
CA ARG A 866 4.34 -9.64 33.04
C ARG A 866 3.18 -9.94 32.11
N SER A 867 2.07 -9.22 32.26
CA SER A 867 1.00 -9.23 31.27
C SER A 867 1.48 -8.64 29.92
N PRO A 868 0.82 -8.94 28.79
CA PRO A 868 1.13 -8.31 27.50
C PRO A 868 1.04 -6.77 27.55
N GLU A 869 0.14 -6.23 28.36
CA GLU A 869 -0.09 -4.78 28.53
C GLU A 869 1.05 -4.12 29.35
N ASP A 870 1.49 -4.78 30.43
CA ASP A 870 2.67 -4.40 31.20
C ASP A 870 3.95 -4.49 30.37
N PHE A 871 4.05 -5.48 29.47
CA PHE A 871 5.17 -5.61 28.55
C PHE A 871 5.14 -4.49 27.50
N ALA A 872 3.99 -4.21 26.88
CA ALA A 872 3.85 -3.15 25.89
C ALA A 872 4.13 -1.75 26.48
N THR A 873 3.68 -1.48 27.71
CA THR A 873 3.99 -0.23 28.41
C THR A 873 5.45 -0.16 28.89
N ALA A 874 6.06 -1.28 29.29
CA ALA A 874 7.49 -1.33 29.58
C ALA A 874 8.35 -1.12 28.32
N LEU A 875 7.97 -1.71 27.18
CA LEU A 875 8.63 -1.54 25.89
C LEU A 875 8.52 -0.08 25.39
N LYS A 876 7.31 0.51 25.43
CA LYS A 876 7.11 1.94 25.13
C LYS A 876 7.94 2.85 26.03
N ARG A 877 8.14 2.49 27.31
CA ARG A 877 9.01 3.21 28.25
C ARG A 877 10.50 3.02 27.92
N ALA A 878 10.92 1.82 27.54
CA ALA A 878 12.30 1.51 27.12
C ALA A 878 12.69 2.24 25.83
N ILE A 879 11.85 2.18 24.80
CA ILE A 879 12.04 2.90 23.52
C ILE A 879 12.14 4.42 23.74
N ARG A 880 11.30 4.99 24.62
CA ARG A 880 11.38 6.41 25.01
C ARG A 880 12.62 6.76 25.84
N SER A 881 13.30 5.78 26.45
CA SER A 881 14.54 5.97 27.22
C SER A 881 15.83 5.70 26.43
N MET A 882 15.74 5.08 25.25
CA MET A 882 16.88 4.92 24.34
C MET A 882 17.30 6.30 23.80
N PRO A 883 18.54 6.76 24.02
CA PRO A 883 19.00 8.02 23.47
C PRO A 883 19.14 7.88 21.94
N LYS A 884 18.49 8.77 21.17
CA LYS A 884 18.52 8.77 19.69
C LYS A 884 19.92 8.84 19.08
N THR A 885 20.95 9.13 19.87
CA THR A 885 22.33 9.32 19.43
C THR A 885 23.06 8.03 19.08
N THR A 886 22.89 6.91 19.78
CA THR A 886 23.67 5.67 19.51
C THR A 886 23.38 5.11 18.12
N PHE A 887 22.11 4.87 17.81
CA PHE A 887 21.67 4.38 16.49
C PHE A 887 22.11 5.33 15.35
N GLN A 888 22.00 6.65 15.57
CA GLN A 888 22.48 7.65 14.61
C GLN A 888 24.01 7.70 14.48
N THR A 889 24.77 7.32 15.50
CA THR A 889 26.24 7.34 15.47
C THR A 889 26.78 6.14 14.70
N GLU A 890 26.21 4.95 14.92
CA GLU A 890 26.53 3.75 14.13
C GLU A 890 26.11 3.94 12.66
N GLN A 891 24.88 4.38 12.40
CA GLN A 891 24.44 4.72 11.04
C GLN A 891 25.35 5.76 10.38
N ARG A 892 25.71 6.86 11.07
CA ARG A 892 26.64 7.86 10.51
C ARG A 892 28.03 7.28 10.24
N SER A 893 28.57 6.43 11.10
CA SER A 893 29.87 5.79 10.87
C SER A 893 29.89 4.91 9.60
N PHE A 894 28.79 4.21 9.34
CA PHE A 894 28.59 3.41 8.14
C PHE A 894 28.36 4.29 6.90
N HIS A 895 27.53 5.33 7.03
CA HIS A 895 27.18 6.25 5.96
C HIS A 895 28.36 7.16 5.55
N ASP A 896 29.20 7.59 6.49
CA ASP A 896 30.47 8.30 6.26
C ASP A 896 31.58 7.39 5.72
N THR A 897 31.39 6.07 5.74
CA THR A 897 32.30 5.10 5.12
C THR A 897 31.87 4.83 3.67
N LEU A 898 30.57 4.62 3.43
CA LEU A 898 29.99 4.53 2.09
C LEU A 898 30.18 5.81 1.27
N ARG A 899 29.98 6.99 1.87
CA ARG A 899 30.17 8.30 1.20
C ARG A 899 31.62 8.63 0.83
N LYS A 900 32.59 7.88 1.38
CA LYS A 900 34.01 7.93 0.97
C LYS A 900 34.35 6.94 -0.14
N GLN A 901 33.45 6.01 -0.44
CA GLN A 901 33.58 5.03 -1.53
C GLN A 901 32.76 5.45 -2.76
N PHE A 902 31.64 6.15 -2.55
CA PHE A 902 30.79 6.73 -3.58
C PHE A 902 30.59 8.23 -3.30
N PRO A 903 31.33 9.13 -3.98
CA PRO A 903 31.11 10.56 -3.86
C PRO A 903 29.85 11.00 -4.62
N ASP A 904 29.02 11.82 -3.98
CA ASP A 904 27.84 12.44 -4.59
C ASP A 904 28.27 13.57 -5.57
N ASP A 905 28.48 13.26 -6.85
CA ASP A 905 28.82 14.27 -7.88
C ASP A 905 27.64 15.21 -8.17
N THR A 906 27.44 16.23 -7.32
CA THR A 906 26.65 17.45 -7.63
C THR A 906 26.95 18.63 -6.69
N THR A 907 28.19 18.74 -6.18
CA THR A 907 28.60 19.82 -5.29
C THR A 907 28.80 21.16 -6.00
N GLU A 908 27.73 21.90 -6.28
CA GLU A 908 27.84 23.36 -6.52
C GLU A 908 26.58 24.21 -6.22
N LEU A 909 25.39 23.63 -6.04
CA LEU A 909 24.14 24.40 -5.84
C LEU A 909 23.74 24.69 -4.38
N TYR A 910 24.47 24.19 -3.37
CA TYR A 910 24.14 24.39 -1.96
C TYR A 910 25.31 24.97 -1.16
N SER A 911 25.24 26.28 -0.90
CA SER A 911 26.01 26.93 0.17
C SER A 911 25.04 27.54 1.20
N ASP A 912 25.03 26.98 2.41
CA ASP A 912 24.05 27.31 3.46
C ASP A 912 24.45 28.58 4.24
N ARG A 913 23.48 29.50 4.42
CA ARG A 913 23.55 30.57 5.42
C ARG A 913 22.17 31.13 5.79
N GLY A 914 21.30 30.31 6.37
CA GLY A 914 19.90 30.72 6.63
C GLY A 914 19.19 30.15 7.87
N ARG A 915 19.89 29.88 8.99
CA ARG A 915 19.24 29.34 10.21
C ARG A 915 18.18 30.28 10.82
N SER A 916 16.91 30.00 10.56
CA SER A 916 15.79 30.39 11.43
C SER A 916 14.73 29.29 11.49
N SER A 917 14.55 28.71 12.69
CA SER A 917 13.33 28.05 13.20
C SER A 917 12.54 27.04 12.34
N GLN A 918 12.51 25.80 12.86
CA GLN A 918 11.36 24.87 12.94
C GLN A 918 10.93 24.05 11.70
N ILE A 919 10.79 22.72 11.96
CA ILE A 919 9.66 21.83 11.60
C ILE A 919 9.40 21.64 10.08
N ASP A 920 9.38 20.43 9.50
CA ASP A 920 9.56 19.03 9.95
C ASP A 920 9.88 18.01 8.79
N THR A 921 8.88 17.53 8.03
CA THR A 921 8.74 16.24 7.31
C THR A 921 8.12 16.17 5.85
N VAL A 922 8.89 15.67 4.84
CA VAL A 922 8.62 14.39 4.06
C VAL A 922 7.76 14.37 2.73
N THR A 923 7.25 13.18 2.32
CA THR A 923 5.99 12.69 1.63
C THR A 923 5.70 12.71 0.08
N THR A 924 5.10 11.59 -0.41
CA THR A 924 5.40 10.72 -1.59
C THR A 924 4.49 10.75 -2.84
N THR A 925 3.68 9.68 -3.22
CA THR A 925 2.25 9.65 -3.79
C THR A 925 1.57 8.78 -4.98
N LYS A 926 1.44 7.42 -5.08
CA LYS A 926 0.47 6.61 -5.98
C LYS A 926 0.66 6.49 -7.56
N ARG A 927 -0.22 6.26 -8.59
CA ARG A 927 -1.70 6.00 -8.90
C ARG A 927 -1.87 5.42 -10.38
N LEU A 928 -2.99 4.97 -11.01
CA LEU A 928 -4.47 4.84 -10.78
C LEU A 928 -5.29 3.97 -11.84
N ASN A 929 -6.30 3.15 -11.43
CA ASN A 929 -7.56 2.73 -12.16
C ASN A 929 -7.58 1.86 -13.46
N GLU A 930 -8.65 1.05 -13.56
CA GLU A 930 -9.08 0.39 -14.81
C GLU A 930 -10.37 0.95 -15.43
N ASN A 931 -10.34 1.23 -16.75
CA ASN A 931 -11.29 0.64 -17.73
C ASN A 931 -10.91 0.85 -19.23
N GLN A 932 -9.60 0.92 -19.54
CA GLN A 932 -9.05 0.42 -20.82
C GLN A 932 -7.80 -0.47 -20.58
N CYS A 933 -7.69 -1.06 -19.38
CA CYS A 933 -6.47 -1.74 -18.91
C CYS A 933 -6.30 -3.15 -19.49
N ASN A 934 -5.89 -3.21 -20.76
CA ASN A 934 -5.27 -4.39 -21.35
C ASN A 934 -3.78 -4.51 -20.92
N SER A 935 -3.48 -4.42 -19.62
CA SER A 935 -2.10 -4.53 -19.09
C SER A 935 -2.00 -5.32 -17.78
N LEU A 936 -2.72 -4.93 -16.73
CA LEU A 936 -2.73 -5.64 -15.44
C LEU A 936 -3.15 -7.11 -15.62
N SER A 937 -2.38 -8.03 -15.03
CA SER A 937 -2.49 -9.42 -15.44
C SER A 937 -3.79 -10.05 -14.95
N ALA A 938 -4.59 -10.55 -15.91
CA ALA A 938 -5.86 -11.23 -15.67
C ALA A 938 -5.73 -12.57 -14.90
N LYS A 939 -4.56 -12.85 -14.32
CA LYS A 939 -4.33 -13.86 -13.28
C LYS A 939 -4.65 -13.32 -11.89
N ARG A 940 -4.13 -12.14 -11.50
CA ARG A 940 -4.26 -11.56 -10.14
C ARG A 940 -5.73 -11.32 -9.79
N GLN A 941 -6.49 -10.68 -10.69
CA GLN A 941 -7.93 -10.45 -10.52
C GLN A 941 -8.75 -11.74 -10.39
N LYS A 942 -8.44 -12.77 -11.18
CA LYS A 942 -9.15 -14.07 -11.11
C LYS A 942 -8.82 -14.81 -9.83
N LEU A 943 -7.60 -14.67 -9.30
CA LEU A 943 -7.19 -15.28 -8.05
C LEU A 943 -7.83 -14.55 -6.85
N ILE A 944 -7.92 -13.22 -6.88
CA ILE A 944 -8.69 -12.42 -5.90
C ILE A 944 -10.18 -12.81 -5.95
N HIS A 945 -10.79 -12.85 -7.14
CA HIS A 945 -12.22 -13.19 -7.29
C HIS A 945 -12.51 -14.63 -6.84
N VAL A 946 -11.63 -15.59 -7.11
CA VAL A 946 -11.76 -16.96 -6.57
C VAL A 946 -11.55 -16.99 -5.05
N ALA A 947 -10.61 -16.20 -4.51
CA ALA A 947 -10.41 -16.11 -3.06
C ALA A 947 -11.63 -15.51 -2.34
N THR A 948 -12.25 -14.45 -2.87
CA THR A 948 -13.50 -13.89 -2.31
C THR A 948 -14.65 -14.87 -2.43
N LEU A 949 -14.78 -15.59 -3.55
CA LEU A 949 -15.85 -16.58 -3.75
C LEU A 949 -15.65 -17.80 -2.81
N CYS A 950 -14.40 -18.21 -2.55
CA CYS A 950 -14.09 -19.19 -1.50
C CYS A 950 -14.41 -18.68 -0.08
N GLN A 951 -14.19 -17.39 0.22
CA GLN A 951 -14.56 -16.78 1.50
C GLN A 951 -16.08 -16.60 1.66
N GLU A 952 -16.81 -16.33 0.58
CA GLU A 952 -18.28 -16.34 0.54
C GLU A 952 -18.82 -17.76 0.79
N ILE A 953 -18.26 -18.78 0.14
CA ILE A 953 -18.58 -20.19 0.42
C ILE A 953 -18.24 -20.56 1.88
N GLN A 954 -17.07 -20.15 2.39
CA GLN A 954 -16.65 -20.46 3.76
C GLN A 954 -17.52 -19.76 4.82
N SER A 955 -17.99 -18.53 4.57
CA SER A 955 -18.93 -17.82 5.45
C SER A 955 -20.36 -18.38 5.36
N PHE A 956 -20.78 -18.84 4.18
CA PHE A 956 -22.05 -19.57 4.02
C PHE A 956 -22.02 -20.95 4.73
N LEU A 957 -20.90 -21.66 4.68
CA LEU A 957 -20.73 -22.94 5.39
C LEU A 957 -20.60 -22.77 6.90
N SER A 958 -19.88 -21.75 7.39
CA SER A 958 -19.69 -21.53 8.83
C SER A 958 -20.92 -20.94 9.55
N THR A 959 -21.88 -20.38 8.81
CA THR A 959 -23.20 -19.99 9.35
C THR A 959 -24.19 -21.15 9.49
N LEU A 960 -23.89 -22.33 8.92
CA LEU A 960 -24.66 -23.57 9.09
C LEU A 960 -24.16 -24.35 10.32
N HIS A 961 -24.60 -23.93 11.51
CA HIS A 961 -24.06 -24.39 12.79
C HIS A 961 -24.61 -25.76 13.31
N GLU A 962 -25.03 -26.65 12.42
CA GLU A 962 -25.46 -28.02 12.75
C GLU A 962 -24.79 -29.05 11.84
N GLU A 963 -24.01 -29.98 12.41
CA GLU A 963 -23.23 -30.98 11.66
C GLU A 963 -24.07 -31.94 10.79
N ASN A 964 -25.39 -32.02 11.03
CA ASN A 964 -26.32 -32.81 10.23
C ASN A 964 -26.89 -32.07 9.01
N ALA A 965 -26.75 -30.74 8.90
CA ALA A 965 -27.36 -29.96 7.82
C ALA A 965 -26.60 -30.07 6.49
N ALA A 966 -25.27 -30.22 6.54
CA ALA A 966 -24.40 -30.24 5.36
C ALA A 966 -24.72 -31.39 4.38
N ASN A 967 -25.17 -32.54 4.89
CA ASN A 967 -25.51 -33.73 4.09
C ASN A 967 -26.95 -33.72 3.55
N VAL A 968 -27.72 -32.64 3.72
CA VAL A 968 -29.16 -32.57 3.41
C VAL A 968 -29.51 -31.44 2.43
N LEU A 969 -28.67 -30.40 2.34
CA LEU A 969 -28.99 -29.14 1.63
C LEU A 969 -28.21 -28.88 0.33
N LEU A 970 -27.26 -29.75 -0.02
CA LEU A 970 -26.78 -29.90 -1.39
C LEU A 970 -27.16 -31.31 -1.84
N SER A 971 -27.94 -31.42 -2.92
CA SER A 971 -28.03 -32.71 -3.59
C SER A 971 -26.68 -33.08 -4.21
N ASP A 972 -26.38 -34.37 -4.35
CA ASP A 972 -25.16 -34.84 -5.07
C ASP A 972 -25.03 -34.16 -6.44
N LYS A 973 -26.18 -33.86 -7.06
CA LYS A 973 -26.29 -33.18 -8.34
C LYS A 973 -25.88 -31.70 -8.28
N GLU A 974 -26.24 -30.96 -7.24
CA GLU A 974 -25.79 -29.57 -7.07
C GLU A 974 -24.30 -29.50 -6.74
N LEU A 975 -23.79 -30.48 -5.99
CA LEU A 975 -22.35 -30.62 -5.75
C LEU A 975 -21.59 -30.95 -7.05
N ASP A 976 -22.10 -31.85 -7.89
CA ASP A 976 -21.48 -32.19 -9.18
C ASP A 976 -21.74 -31.10 -10.26
N ASP A 977 -22.83 -30.34 -10.19
CA ASP A 977 -23.07 -29.14 -11.03
C ASP A 977 -22.10 -28.01 -10.65
N ALA A 978 -21.86 -27.78 -9.35
CA ALA A 978 -20.82 -26.85 -8.88
C ALA A 978 -19.41 -27.33 -9.28
N THR A 979 -19.13 -28.63 -9.10
CA THR A 979 -17.83 -29.22 -9.44
C THR A 979 -17.60 -29.27 -10.95
N THR A 980 -18.63 -29.50 -11.77
CA THR A 980 -18.54 -29.41 -13.23
C THR A 980 -18.48 -27.97 -13.72
N MET A 981 -19.12 -27.00 -13.06
CA MET A 981 -18.90 -25.59 -13.33
C MET A 981 -17.42 -25.21 -13.08
N LEU A 982 -16.85 -25.62 -11.93
CA LEU A 982 -15.43 -25.47 -11.62
C LEU A 982 -14.51 -26.16 -12.66
N ARG A 983 -14.78 -27.43 -12.99
CA ARG A 983 -14.07 -28.15 -14.07
C ARG A 983 -14.21 -27.43 -15.42
N SER A 984 -15.35 -26.81 -15.73
CA SER A 984 -15.57 -26.07 -16.99
C SER A 984 -14.81 -24.74 -17.04
N LEU A 985 -14.67 -24.05 -15.91
CA LEU A 985 -13.90 -22.82 -15.77
C LEU A 985 -12.39 -23.10 -15.86
N LEU A 986 -11.94 -24.23 -15.29
CA LEU A 986 -10.59 -24.76 -15.45
C LEU A 986 -10.33 -25.20 -16.90
N ALA A 987 -11.24 -25.96 -17.53
CA ALA A 987 -11.12 -26.42 -18.92
C ALA A 987 -11.14 -25.26 -19.94
N LYS A 988 -11.91 -24.20 -19.70
CA LYS A 988 -11.84 -22.95 -20.49
C LYS A 988 -10.47 -22.28 -20.44
N LYS A 989 -9.60 -22.62 -19.48
CA LYS A 989 -8.21 -22.17 -19.37
C LYS A 989 -7.20 -23.08 -20.14
N HIS A 990 -7.67 -24.14 -20.79
CA HIS A 990 -6.90 -24.95 -21.75
C HIS A 990 -7.45 -24.87 -23.19
N GLY A 991 -8.63 -24.28 -23.39
CA GLY A 991 -9.30 -24.15 -24.68
C GLY A 991 -8.74 -23.10 -25.67
N THR A 992 -7.52 -22.59 -25.47
CA THR A 992 -6.89 -21.58 -26.36
C THR A 992 -5.48 -21.97 -26.83
N VAL A 993 -5.27 -23.26 -27.12
CA VAL A 993 -4.14 -23.76 -27.92
C VAL A 993 -4.71 -24.60 -29.06
N ASN A 994 -5.12 -23.95 -30.16
CA ASN A 994 -5.23 -24.52 -31.52
C ASN A 994 -5.78 -23.50 -32.55
N LYS A 995 -4.99 -22.46 -32.85
CA LYS A 995 -4.75 -21.93 -34.20
C LYS A 995 -3.68 -20.84 -34.19
#